data_AF-A0A8C5X0P6-F1
#
_entry.id   AF-A0A8C5X0P6-F1
#
_cell.length_a   1.000
_cell.length_b   1.000
_cell.length_c   1.000
_cell.angle_alpha   90.00
_cell.angle_beta   90.00
_cell.angle_gamma   90.00
#
_symmetry.space_group_name_H-M   'P 1'
#
loop_
_entity.id
_entity.type
_entity.pdbx_description
1 polymer ?
#
loop_
_entity_poly.entity_id
_entity_poly.type
_entity_poly.pdbx_seq_one_letter_code
_entity_poly.pdbx_strand_id
1 'polypeptide(L)'
;MKLFHLSCLLLSCCCRGGAVTREYFIGITESVWNYAPGSANAISGQLLEEDEQAEIFLKRGPHRIGSTYKKAIYTQYTDHLFNVVVEKPSWLGFLGPIIKGEVGDSITIHLKNFASRNYTMHPHGVTYTKENEGALYPDSTKDLQKQDDAVEPGGQYTYTWDVTEDQGPAEGDADCITRAYHSHVDAPRDVSSGLVGPLIICRKDTIDRDSDQHFDAEFILMFSVVDENLSWYLEDNINTYCLEPSKVDKDDEDFQESNKMHAINGYMYGYLPNLTMCAEDQIKWHLFGMGNEADIHSAYFHGQTLIERHHRVDTISLFPATFVDAVMVPQSPGEWLLSCQVNDHIEGGMQALFKVEDCKKSSPDNNESTKIRQYFIAAEEIIWNYGPSAVNHFTGQQLIVDSESHIFFEQSETRIGGSYKKAVYKEYTDASFTEQKKRLAEEEHLGLLGPVVRAEVGERIRVTFRNNGSRPFSVHPHGVRYRRRDAGMRYGTESPASHVSPGATFTYEWDVPEDVGPTEQDPDCLTWLYYSAVDAVRDTSSGLVGPLLVCRKGALLSSGKQKNVNVEFFLLATVFDENLSWYLEDNILMFTLRPDKIDKDDEDFQESNKMHSINGYMYGNQPGLEMCKGSVVSWHLMGLGSEVDVHAIYFSENTFVTKGTRRDTANLFPHTFLTATMKPDSEGVFEVSCLTTDHYTGGMKQNYKVKKCHWWNVDLSMYLHETIYYIAAVEVEWDYSPNRTWEFERHHPGNPFLNKNDKFIGSKYKKVVYREYTDQTFSTLKERAKEQQHLEIQGPLLMSHVGAKIIIVFKNLASRPYSIHAHGVKTDSSVVAVTNPGETKTYVWKIPERSSPERGDSPCIAWAYHSTVDMVKDTYSGLIGTLIVCHRHYLPSFHTKKKVQFALLFMVFDENESWYLDENIKTYTTKPQLVDKEDEEFLESNKMHAINGKVFGNLHGLTMHVGDRVSWYLMGMGNEIDMHTAHFHGHSFDYKQTGLYRADVFDLFPGTFQTVEMTPRNPGTWLLHCHVTDHIHAGMEATYTVLPKKGQNYSISSSVKARQVLKNDESSLTQ
;
A
#
# COMPACT_ATOMS: atom_id res chain seq x y z
N MET A 1 18.17 -68.71 9.89
CA MET A 1 17.01 -67.83 10.16
C MET A 1 17.41 -66.41 10.65
N LYS A 2 18.58 -65.88 10.24
CA LYS A 2 19.03 -64.50 10.58
C LYS A 2 19.56 -63.69 9.39
N LEU A 3 19.61 -64.25 8.17
CA LEU A 3 19.98 -63.50 6.96
C LEU A 3 18.79 -62.99 6.13
N PHE A 4 17.57 -63.49 6.35
CA PHE A 4 16.39 -63.04 5.60
C PHE A 4 15.76 -61.76 6.17
N HIS A 5 16.04 -61.39 7.42
CA HIS A 5 15.54 -60.14 8.01
C HIS A 5 16.41 -58.91 7.72
N LEU A 6 17.66 -59.08 7.31
CA LEU A 6 18.50 -57.92 6.95
C LEU A 6 18.21 -57.39 5.54
N SER A 7 17.68 -58.24 4.64
CA SER A 7 17.33 -57.83 3.28
C SER A 7 15.98 -57.10 3.18
N CYS A 8 15.04 -57.32 4.13
CA CYS A 8 13.78 -56.57 4.18
C CYS A 8 13.92 -55.20 4.88
N LEU A 9 14.90 -55.02 5.77
CA LEU A 9 15.17 -53.74 6.42
C LEU A 9 16.00 -52.76 5.55
N LEU A 10 16.76 -53.28 4.57
CA LEU A 10 17.50 -52.45 3.61
C LEU A 10 16.67 -52.05 2.37
N LEU A 11 15.52 -52.68 2.12
CA LEU A 11 14.58 -52.28 1.06
C LEU A 11 13.43 -51.38 1.55
N SER A 12 13.21 -51.25 2.87
CA SER A 12 12.19 -50.35 3.43
C SER A 12 12.72 -48.97 3.84
N CYS A 13 14.00 -48.66 3.58
CA CYS A 13 14.64 -47.41 3.98
C CYS A 13 15.02 -46.50 2.79
N CYS A 14 14.51 -46.80 1.58
CA CYS A 14 14.80 -46.07 0.34
C CYS A 14 13.57 -45.46 -0.36
N CYS A 15 12.46 -45.26 0.34
CA CYS A 15 11.44 -44.31 -0.11
C CYS A 15 11.65 -42.97 0.61
N ARG A 16 12.76 -42.28 0.29
CA ARG A 16 12.73 -40.82 0.33
C ARG A 16 11.81 -40.43 -0.81
N GLY A 17 10.66 -39.82 -0.52
CA GLY A 17 9.79 -39.24 -1.56
C GLY A 17 10.67 -38.40 -2.48
N GLY A 18 10.71 -38.77 -3.76
CA GLY A 18 11.47 -38.04 -4.78
C GLY A 18 10.87 -36.65 -4.98
N ALA A 19 11.67 -35.72 -5.49
CA ALA A 19 11.16 -34.44 -5.98
C ALA A 19 10.06 -34.73 -7.02
N VAL A 20 8.86 -34.16 -6.84
CA VAL A 20 7.76 -34.32 -7.78
C VAL A 20 7.91 -33.26 -8.86
N THR A 21 7.89 -33.69 -10.13
CA THR A 21 7.82 -32.77 -11.26
C THR A 21 6.35 -32.57 -11.62
N ARG A 22 5.87 -31.32 -11.58
CA ARG A 22 4.51 -30.94 -11.96
C ARG A 22 4.53 -30.28 -13.33
N GLU A 23 3.90 -30.90 -14.32
CA GLU A 23 3.86 -30.39 -15.70
C GLU A 23 2.55 -29.64 -16.00
N TYR A 24 2.68 -28.45 -16.59
CA TYR A 24 1.56 -27.62 -17.04
C TYR A 24 1.74 -27.26 -18.51
N PHE A 25 0.66 -27.34 -19.30
CA PHE A 25 0.64 -26.90 -20.70
C PHE A 25 -0.22 -25.65 -20.81
N ILE A 26 0.39 -24.51 -21.13
CA ILE A 26 -0.27 -23.21 -21.11
C ILE A 26 -0.12 -22.55 -22.47
N GLY A 27 -1.24 -22.09 -23.04
CA GLY A 27 -1.26 -21.31 -24.26
C GLY A 27 -1.64 -19.87 -23.98
N ILE A 28 -1.00 -18.92 -24.66
CA ILE A 28 -1.43 -17.52 -24.68
C ILE A 28 -2.35 -17.31 -25.87
N THR A 29 -3.61 -16.98 -25.62
CA THR A 29 -4.65 -16.87 -26.64
C THR A 29 -5.37 -15.53 -26.58
N GLU A 30 -5.68 -14.94 -27.72
CA GLU A 30 -6.51 -13.73 -27.81
C GLU A 30 -7.99 -14.10 -27.69
N SER A 31 -8.73 -13.41 -26.83
CA SER A 31 -10.16 -13.59 -26.61
C SER A 31 -10.86 -12.25 -26.44
N VAL A 32 -12.17 -12.24 -26.68
CA VAL A 32 -13.03 -11.12 -26.30
C VAL A 32 -13.50 -11.33 -24.87
N TRP A 33 -13.42 -10.29 -24.04
CA TRP A 33 -13.83 -10.26 -22.66
C TRP A 33 -14.90 -9.19 -22.45
N ASN A 34 -15.94 -9.51 -21.69
CA ASN A 34 -17.00 -8.58 -21.33
C ASN A 34 -17.04 -8.41 -19.81
N TYR A 35 -16.75 -7.19 -19.33
CA TYR A 35 -16.66 -6.86 -17.92
C TYR A 35 -18.03 -6.87 -17.20
N ALA A 36 -19.12 -6.66 -17.94
CA ALA A 36 -20.48 -6.62 -17.43
C ALA A 36 -21.45 -7.28 -18.44
N PRO A 37 -21.61 -8.62 -18.43
CA PRO A 37 -22.34 -9.35 -19.46
C PRO A 37 -23.87 -9.19 -19.46
N GLY A 38 -24.50 -8.54 -18.47
CA GLY A 38 -25.95 -8.31 -18.43
C GLY A 38 -26.35 -6.85 -18.69
N SER A 39 -27.64 -6.55 -18.50
CA SER A 39 -28.25 -5.25 -18.86
C SER A 39 -28.61 -4.36 -17.66
N ALA A 40 -28.39 -4.84 -16.44
CA ALA A 40 -28.69 -4.12 -15.20
C ALA A 40 -27.52 -4.27 -14.22
N ASN A 41 -27.32 -3.30 -13.34
CA ASN A 41 -26.38 -3.44 -12.23
C ASN A 41 -26.89 -4.56 -11.29
N ALA A 42 -26.09 -5.62 -11.09
CA ALA A 42 -26.54 -6.78 -10.32
C ALA A 42 -26.67 -6.50 -8.82
N ILE A 43 -26.08 -5.40 -8.33
CA ILE A 43 -26.13 -4.96 -6.93
C ILE A 43 -27.38 -4.11 -6.67
N SER A 44 -27.58 -3.06 -7.46
CA SER A 44 -28.68 -2.10 -7.27
C SER A 44 -29.99 -2.52 -7.95
N GLY A 45 -29.91 -3.35 -9.00
CA GLY A 45 -31.04 -3.72 -9.86
C GLY A 45 -31.43 -2.65 -10.88
N GLN A 46 -30.73 -1.52 -10.92
CA GLN A 46 -30.95 -0.43 -11.87
C GLN A 46 -30.48 -0.83 -13.27
N LEU A 47 -31.20 -0.39 -14.32
CA LEU A 47 -30.73 -0.61 -15.69
C LEU A 47 -29.43 0.16 -15.91
N LEU A 48 -28.46 -0.45 -16.61
CA LEU A 48 -27.15 0.19 -16.83
C LEU A 48 -27.27 1.50 -17.62
N GLU A 49 -28.33 1.66 -18.43
CA GLU A 49 -28.62 2.91 -19.16
C GLU A 49 -29.22 4.02 -18.28
N GLU A 50 -29.71 3.69 -17.09
CA GLU A 50 -30.28 4.64 -16.12
C GLU A 50 -29.32 4.94 -14.97
N ASP A 51 -28.23 4.18 -14.84
CA ASP A 51 -27.20 4.30 -13.82
C ASP A 51 -26.09 5.22 -14.37
N GLU A 52 -26.07 6.48 -13.91
CA GLU A 52 -25.17 7.53 -14.41
C GLU A 52 -23.69 7.13 -14.29
N GLN A 53 -23.33 6.40 -13.23
CA GLN A 53 -21.96 5.93 -13.02
C GLN A 53 -21.61 4.76 -13.95
N ALA A 54 -22.52 3.79 -14.08
CA ALA A 54 -22.29 2.65 -14.97
C ALA A 54 -22.27 3.05 -16.46
N GLU A 55 -22.96 4.12 -16.83
CA GLU A 55 -22.94 4.66 -18.20
C GLU A 55 -21.52 5.05 -18.64
N ILE A 56 -20.73 5.66 -17.75
CA ILE A 56 -19.36 6.15 -18.05
C ILE A 56 -18.49 5.00 -18.59
N PHE A 57 -18.53 3.83 -17.95
CA PHE A 57 -17.64 2.71 -18.25
C PHE A 57 -18.24 1.69 -19.24
N LEU A 58 -19.56 1.46 -19.20
CA LEU A 58 -20.15 0.32 -19.90
C LEU A 58 -20.86 0.70 -21.21
N LYS A 59 -21.24 1.96 -21.39
CA LYS A 59 -22.02 2.38 -22.56
C LYS A 59 -21.13 2.54 -23.78
N ARG A 60 -21.52 1.83 -24.84
CA ARG A 60 -20.89 1.96 -26.17
C ARG A 60 -21.37 3.24 -26.86
N GLY A 61 -20.45 3.96 -27.50
CA GLY A 61 -20.76 5.23 -28.17
C GLY A 61 -19.90 5.54 -29.40
N PRO A 62 -20.07 6.72 -30.01
CA PRO A 62 -19.21 7.18 -31.10
C PRO A 62 -17.73 7.19 -30.74
N HIS A 63 -17.42 7.65 -29.52
CA HIS A 63 -16.07 7.79 -28.99
C HIS A 63 -15.84 6.94 -27.73
N ARG A 64 -16.62 5.88 -27.52
CA ARG A 64 -16.55 5.01 -26.33
C ARG A 64 -16.64 3.54 -26.72
N ILE A 65 -15.77 2.71 -26.16
CA ILE A 65 -15.68 1.28 -26.47
C ILE A 65 -16.85 0.51 -25.83
N GLY A 66 -17.17 0.83 -24.56
CA GLY A 66 -18.18 0.15 -23.75
C GLY A 66 -17.64 -1.11 -23.08
N SER A 67 -18.50 -2.01 -22.61
CA SER A 67 -18.10 -3.10 -21.70
C SER A 67 -17.23 -4.25 -22.25
N THR A 68 -16.89 -4.25 -23.55
CA THR A 68 -16.32 -5.43 -24.23
C THR A 68 -15.00 -5.11 -24.93
N TYR A 69 -13.94 -5.83 -24.57
CA TYR A 69 -12.57 -5.60 -25.04
C TYR A 69 -11.91 -6.90 -25.52
N LYS A 70 -11.01 -6.79 -26.50
CA LYS A 70 -10.08 -7.84 -26.90
C LYS A 70 -8.91 -7.88 -25.91
N LYS A 71 -8.57 -9.08 -25.43
CA LYS A 71 -7.56 -9.35 -24.41
C LYS A 71 -6.70 -10.57 -24.79
N ALA A 72 -5.51 -10.69 -24.21
CA ALA A 72 -4.70 -11.90 -24.22
C ALA A 72 -4.86 -12.62 -22.87
N ILE A 73 -5.12 -13.93 -22.90
CA ILE A 73 -5.41 -14.74 -21.71
C ILE A 73 -4.56 -16.00 -21.72
N TYR A 74 -4.06 -16.39 -20.54
CA TYR A 74 -3.47 -17.71 -20.33
C TYR A 74 -4.56 -18.80 -20.26
N THR A 75 -4.44 -19.79 -21.13
CA THR A 75 -5.37 -20.93 -21.23
C THR A 75 -4.63 -22.23 -20.97
N GLN A 76 -5.13 -23.07 -20.06
CA GLN A 76 -4.52 -24.37 -19.79
C GLN A 76 -5.00 -25.44 -20.77
N TYR A 77 -4.09 -26.34 -21.14
CA TYR A 77 -4.34 -27.49 -21.99
C TYR A 77 -3.94 -28.78 -21.27
N THR A 78 -4.50 -29.89 -21.73
CA THR A 78 -4.24 -31.22 -21.14
C THR A 78 -2.87 -31.79 -21.49
N ASP A 79 -2.31 -31.42 -22.65
CA ASP A 79 -1.04 -31.96 -23.15
C ASP A 79 -0.33 -31.01 -24.14
N HIS A 80 0.85 -31.44 -24.60
CA HIS A 80 1.70 -30.77 -25.57
C HIS A 80 1.09 -30.55 -26.96
N LEU A 81 -0.07 -31.14 -27.28
CA LEU A 81 -0.75 -30.92 -28.54
C LEU A 81 -1.59 -29.62 -28.53
N PHE A 82 -1.90 -29.09 -27.35
CA PHE A 82 -2.68 -27.87 -27.16
C PHE A 82 -4.05 -27.90 -27.88
N ASN A 83 -4.72 -29.05 -27.87
CA ASN A 83 -6.01 -29.23 -28.55
C ASN A 83 -7.22 -29.22 -27.60
N VAL A 84 -7.04 -29.68 -26.35
CA VAL A 84 -8.12 -29.81 -25.36
C VAL A 84 -7.82 -28.88 -24.19
N VAL A 85 -8.67 -27.87 -24.05
CA VAL A 85 -8.63 -26.86 -22.97
C VAL A 85 -9.10 -27.49 -21.66
N VAL A 86 -8.41 -27.17 -20.57
CA VAL A 86 -8.85 -27.49 -19.21
C VAL A 86 -9.79 -26.36 -18.75
N GLU A 87 -11.02 -26.72 -18.36
CA GLU A 87 -11.99 -25.75 -17.88
C GLU A 87 -11.54 -25.14 -16.55
N LYS A 88 -11.56 -23.82 -16.47
CA LYS A 88 -11.30 -23.08 -15.23
C LYS A 88 -12.60 -22.82 -14.47
N PRO A 89 -12.54 -22.68 -13.13
CA PRO A 89 -13.69 -22.22 -12.35
C PRO A 89 -14.19 -20.87 -12.87
N SER A 90 -15.51 -20.69 -12.95
CA SER A 90 -16.08 -19.46 -13.53
C SER A 90 -15.75 -18.20 -12.72
N TRP A 91 -15.60 -18.32 -11.40
CA TRP A 91 -15.21 -17.21 -10.53
C TRP A 91 -13.78 -16.72 -10.80
N LEU A 92 -12.95 -17.49 -11.51
CA LEU A 92 -11.57 -17.11 -11.84
C LEU A 92 -11.51 -16.03 -12.94
N GLY A 93 -12.63 -15.78 -13.62
CA GLY A 93 -12.77 -14.69 -14.59
C GLY A 93 -11.78 -14.79 -15.75
N PHE A 94 -11.10 -13.71 -16.12
CA PHE A 94 -10.09 -13.77 -17.19
C PHE A 94 -8.73 -14.30 -16.72
N LEU A 95 -8.49 -14.45 -15.41
CA LEU A 95 -7.19 -14.89 -14.90
C LEU A 95 -6.76 -16.22 -15.50
N GLY A 96 -5.44 -16.41 -15.59
CA GLY A 96 -4.80 -17.65 -15.99
C GLY A 96 -5.12 -18.83 -15.07
N PRO A 97 -4.77 -20.06 -15.49
CA PRO A 97 -4.97 -21.25 -14.68
C PRO A 97 -4.22 -21.20 -13.34
N ILE A 98 -4.76 -21.92 -12.36
CA ILE A 98 -4.15 -22.02 -11.03
C ILE A 98 -2.96 -22.99 -11.10
N ILE A 99 -1.76 -22.46 -10.87
CA ILE A 99 -0.55 -23.27 -10.74
C ILE A 99 -0.29 -23.51 -9.26
N LYS A 100 -0.05 -24.76 -8.86
CA LYS A 100 0.28 -25.10 -7.49
C LYS A 100 1.59 -25.87 -7.42
N GLY A 101 2.37 -25.65 -6.37
CA GLY A 101 3.56 -26.45 -6.08
C GLY A 101 3.89 -26.46 -4.59
N GLU A 102 4.55 -27.53 -4.14
CA GLU A 102 5.03 -27.67 -2.77
C GLU A 102 6.53 -27.48 -2.66
N VAL A 103 7.01 -27.11 -1.46
CA VAL A 103 8.45 -27.12 -1.17
C VAL A 103 9.09 -28.47 -1.50
N GLY A 104 10.00 -28.45 -2.48
CA GLY A 104 10.70 -29.62 -3.01
C GLY A 104 10.27 -30.02 -4.43
N ASP A 105 9.19 -29.43 -4.95
CA ASP A 105 8.69 -29.69 -6.30
C ASP A 105 9.49 -28.90 -7.35
N SER A 106 9.44 -29.40 -8.58
CA SER A 106 9.87 -28.67 -9.78
C SER A 106 8.65 -28.52 -10.70
N ILE A 107 8.28 -27.28 -11.01
CA ILE A 107 7.17 -26.91 -11.86
C ILE A 107 7.72 -26.71 -13.27
N THR A 108 7.27 -27.53 -14.23
CA THR A 108 7.64 -27.42 -15.64
C THR A 108 6.45 -26.92 -16.43
N ILE A 109 6.62 -25.79 -17.12
CA ILE A 109 5.54 -25.17 -17.90
C ILE A 109 5.92 -25.15 -19.37
N HIS A 110 5.13 -25.82 -20.18
CA HIS A 110 5.21 -25.78 -21.64
C HIS A 110 4.31 -24.65 -22.15
N LEU A 111 4.91 -23.49 -22.40
CA LEU A 111 4.23 -22.32 -22.93
C LEU A 111 4.19 -22.37 -24.45
N LYS A 112 3.02 -22.07 -25.03
CA LYS A 112 2.87 -21.80 -26.47
C LYS A 112 2.18 -20.47 -26.70
N ASN A 113 2.78 -19.61 -27.51
CA ASN A 113 2.17 -18.33 -27.82
C ASN A 113 1.31 -18.43 -29.09
N PHE A 114 -0.01 -18.30 -28.96
CA PHE A 114 -0.96 -18.25 -30.08
C PHE A 114 -1.42 -16.82 -30.41
N ALA A 115 -1.00 -15.82 -29.62
CA ALA A 115 -1.36 -14.43 -29.84
C ALA A 115 -0.55 -13.81 -30.99
N SER A 116 -0.92 -12.59 -31.36
CA SER A 116 -0.32 -11.84 -32.48
C SER A 116 1.02 -11.17 -32.15
N ARG A 117 1.48 -11.22 -30.91
CA ARG A 117 2.68 -10.52 -30.43
C ARG A 117 3.50 -11.33 -29.43
N ASN A 118 4.73 -10.90 -29.18
CA ASN A 118 5.64 -11.53 -28.22
C ASN A 118 5.10 -11.39 -26.79
N TYR A 119 5.18 -12.47 -26.03
CA TYR A 119 4.81 -12.53 -24.62
C TYR A 119 5.69 -13.54 -23.88
N THR A 120 5.61 -13.57 -22.56
CA THR A 120 6.38 -14.49 -21.71
C THR A 120 5.55 -15.04 -20.55
N MET A 121 6.23 -15.66 -19.58
CA MET A 121 5.66 -16.04 -18.30
C MET A 121 6.74 -15.92 -17.22
N HIS A 122 6.54 -14.99 -16.29
CA HIS A 122 7.42 -14.66 -15.18
C HIS A 122 6.73 -14.97 -13.85
N PRO A 123 7.33 -15.79 -12.96
CA PRO A 123 6.71 -16.17 -11.70
C PRO A 123 7.21 -15.35 -10.50
N HIS A 124 6.34 -15.20 -9.51
CA HIS A 124 6.67 -14.73 -8.17
C HIS A 124 6.85 -15.91 -7.20
N GLY A 125 7.75 -15.79 -6.23
CA GLY A 125 7.90 -16.73 -5.12
C GLY A 125 8.39 -18.14 -5.46
N VAL A 126 9.22 -18.29 -6.51
CA VAL A 126 9.88 -19.55 -6.89
C VAL A 126 11.32 -19.31 -7.33
N THR A 127 12.13 -20.37 -7.32
CA THR A 127 13.52 -20.30 -7.79
C THR A 127 13.57 -20.62 -9.28
N TYR A 128 14.27 -19.80 -10.04
CA TYR A 128 14.54 -20.03 -11.45
C TYR A 128 15.98 -19.59 -11.80
N THR A 129 16.50 -20.16 -12.88
CA THR A 129 17.74 -19.68 -13.53
C THR A 129 17.39 -18.53 -14.48
N LYS A 130 18.41 -17.78 -14.93
CA LYS A 130 18.25 -16.68 -15.89
C LYS A 130 17.68 -17.07 -17.26
N GLU A 131 17.60 -18.36 -17.56
CA GLU A 131 16.98 -18.94 -18.77
C GLU A 131 15.55 -19.44 -18.50
N ASN A 132 15.00 -19.19 -17.31
CA ASN A 132 13.65 -19.60 -16.90
C ASN A 132 12.91 -18.46 -16.19
N GLU A 133 13.37 -17.22 -16.36
CA GLU A 133 12.83 -16.04 -15.69
C GLU A 133 11.67 -15.43 -16.45
N GLY A 134 11.77 -15.40 -17.79
CA GLY A 134 10.73 -14.86 -18.65
C GLY A 134 10.55 -13.35 -18.56
N ALA A 135 11.63 -12.58 -18.36
CA ALA A 135 11.56 -11.12 -18.21
C ALA A 135 12.68 -10.42 -19.00
N LEU A 136 12.28 -9.58 -19.95
CA LEU A 136 13.22 -8.88 -20.83
C LEU A 136 13.76 -7.60 -20.19
N TYR A 137 15.04 -7.62 -19.79
CA TYR A 137 15.76 -6.42 -19.35
C TYR A 137 17.29 -6.56 -19.53
N PRO A 138 18.08 -5.47 -19.40
CA PRO A 138 19.54 -5.52 -19.50
C PRO A 138 20.17 -6.17 -18.26
N ASP A 139 20.42 -7.47 -18.37
CA ASP A 139 20.87 -8.38 -17.31
C ASP A 139 22.24 -9.02 -17.60
N SER A 140 22.92 -8.57 -18.64
CA SER A 140 24.18 -9.11 -19.16
C SER A 140 24.14 -10.55 -19.72
N THR A 141 22.95 -11.14 -19.92
CA THR A 141 22.79 -12.47 -20.53
C THR A 141 22.73 -12.40 -22.07
N LYS A 142 22.94 -13.53 -22.75
CA LYS A 142 22.99 -13.61 -24.23
C LYS A 142 22.44 -14.96 -24.74
N ASP A 143 22.08 -14.96 -26.02
CA ASP A 143 21.75 -16.16 -26.82
C ASP A 143 20.66 -17.03 -26.16
N LEU A 144 21.03 -18.22 -25.66
CA LEU A 144 20.10 -19.19 -25.06
C LEU A 144 19.40 -18.65 -23.81
N GLN A 145 20.08 -17.79 -23.04
CA GLN A 145 19.54 -17.20 -21.80
C GLN A 145 18.60 -16.01 -22.05
N LYS A 146 18.27 -15.75 -23.32
CA LYS A 146 17.32 -14.70 -23.74
C LYS A 146 16.10 -15.29 -24.46
N GLN A 147 16.02 -16.61 -24.62
CA GLN A 147 14.91 -17.26 -25.32
C GLN A 147 13.64 -17.31 -24.47
N ASP A 148 13.77 -17.29 -23.15
CA ASP A 148 12.67 -17.20 -22.19
C ASP A 148 12.04 -15.80 -22.14
N ASP A 149 12.85 -14.76 -22.39
CA ASP A 149 12.50 -13.35 -22.26
C ASP A 149 11.55 -12.82 -23.35
N ALA A 150 11.34 -13.56 -24.45
CA ALA A 150 10.37 -13.19 -25.47
C ALA A 150 9.97 -14.41 -26.32
N VAL A 151 8.77 -14.96 -26.09
CA VAL A 151 8.21 -16.04 -26.90
C VAL A 151 7.42 -15.45 -28.06
N GLU A 152 7.96 -15.57 -29.27
CA GLU A 152 7.33 -15.05 -30.50
C GLU A 152 5.99 -15.72 -30.83
N PRO A 153 5.11 -15.07 -31.62
CA PRO A 153 3.89 -15.69 -32.16
C PRO A 153 4.13 -17.04 -32.83
N GLY A 154 3.40 -18.06 -32.39
CA GLY A 154 3.55 -19.46 -32.83
C GLY A 154 4.73 -20.21 -32.17
N GLY A 155 5.59 -19.50 -31.43
CA GLY A 155 6.72 -20.03 -30.69
C GLY A 155 6.29 -20.85 -29.47
N GLN A 156 7.23 -21.66 -28.98
CA GLN A 156 7.08 -22.46 -27.76
C GLN A 156 8.32 -22.33 -26.90
N TYR A 157 8.12 -22.27 -25.59
CA TYR A 157 9.20 -22.29 -24.60
C TYR A 157 8.82 -23.19 -23.43
N THR A 158 9.81 -23.76 -22.75
CA THR A 158 9.58 -24.56 -21.54
C THR A 158 10.30 -23.92 -20.36
N TYR A 159 9.52 -23.42 -19.41
CA TYR A 159 10.03 -22.85 -18.16
C TYR A 159 10.14 -23.94 -17.10
N THR A 160 11.19 -23.87 -16.28
CA THR A 160 11.39 -24.72 -15.10
C THR A 160 11.56 -23.86 -13.86
N TRP A 161 10.66 -24.02 -12.91
CA TRP A 161 10.66 -23.29 -11.64
C TRP A 161 10.74 -24.26 -10.48
N ASP A 162 11.75 -24.10 -9.64
CA ASP A 162 11.95 -24.94 -8.47
C ASP A 162 11.35 -24.27 -7.23
N VAL A 163 10.52 -25.02 -6.51
CA VAL A 163 9.93 -24.56 -5.26
C VAL A 163 10.88 -24.92 -4.12
N THR A 164 11.87 -24.07 -3.87
CA THR A 164 12.87 -24.29 -2.83
C THR A 164 12.36 -23.88 -1.45
N GLU A 165 12.99 -24.40 -0.39
CA GLU A 165 12.62 -24.08 1.00
C GLU A 165 12.71 -22.59 1.34
N ASP A 166 13.58 -21.85 0.65
CA ASP A 166 13.75 -20.40 0.78
C ASP A 166 12.74 -19.58 -0.05
N GLN A 167 11.87 -20.22 -0.81
CA GLN A 167 10.81 -19.58 -1.61
C GLN A 167 9.41 -19.94 -1.12
N GLY A 168 9.24 -21.12 -0.50
CA GLY A 168 7.97 -21.53 0.10
C GLY A 168 7.64 -20.82 1.43
N PRO A 169 6.49 -21.13 2.05
CA PRO A 169 6.04 -20.43 3.27
C PRO A 169 7.04 -20.45 4.44
N ALA A 170 7.27 -19.30 5.07
CA ALA A 170 8.03 -19.19 6.33
C ALA A 170 7.21 -19.69 7.53
N GLU A 171 7.78 -19.70 8.74
CA GLU A 171 7.15 -20.31 9.92
C GLU A 171 5.80 -19.68 10.31
N GLY A 172 5.66 -18.36 10.17
CA GLY A 172 4.43 -17.63 10.49
C GLY A 172 3.41 -17.58 9.35
N ASP A 173 3.80 -17.97 8.13
CA ASP A 173 2.88 -18.01 6.98
C ASP A 173 1.89 -19.18 7.10
N ALA A 174 0.77 -19.07 6.38
CA ALA A 174 -0.13 -20.19 6.18
C ALA A 174 0.54 -21.35 5.43
N ASP A 175 -0.08 -22.53 5.45
CA ASP A 175 0.47 -23.71 4.77
C ASP A 175 0.59 -23.53 3.26
N CYS A 176 -0.25 -22.67 2.67
CA CYS A 176 -0.16 -22.24 1.28
C CYS A 176 -0.26 -20.71 1.22
N ILE A 177 0.66 -20.09 0.48
CA ILE A 177 0.73 -18.63 0.28
C ILE A 177 0.41 -18.25 -1.17
N THR A 178 -0.19 -17.08 -1.35
CA THR A 178 -0.53 -16.51 -2.65
C THR A 178 0.70 -15.92 -3.31
N ARG A 179 0.89 -16.19 -4.60
CA ARG A 179 1.80 -15.52 -5.55
C ARG A 179 1.07 -15.37 -6.88
N ALA A 180 1.71 -14.71 -7.84
CA ALA A 180 1.21 -14.62 -9.20
C ALA A 180 2.30 -14.97 -10.21
N TYR A 181 1.88 -15.15 -11.46
CA TYR A 181 2.74 -15.13 -12.62
C TYR A 181 2.09 -14.23 -13.68
N HIS A 182 2.90 -13.57 -14.49
CA HIS A 182 2.43 -12.69 -15.56
C HIS A 182 3.43 -12.62 -16.71
N SER A 183 3.03 -12.07 -17.86
CA SER A 183 3.98 -11.79 -18.94
C SER A 183 4.81 -10.55 -18.58
N HIS A 184 6.04 -10.49 -19.05
CA HIS A 184 7.03 -9.51 -18.63
C HIS A 184 7.94 -9.06 -19.80
N VAL A 185 7.35 -8.90 -21.00
CA VAL A 185 8.01 -8.19 -22.10
C VAL A 185 7.94 -6.68 -21.80
N ASP A 186 6.72 -6.20 -21.57
CA ASP A 186 6.40 -4.90 -20.98
C ASP A 186 5.30 -5.20 -19.95
N ALA A 187 5.72 -5.49 -18.71
CA ALA A 187 4.84 -6.09 -17.71
C ALA A 187 3.52 -5.30 -17.52
N PRO A 188 3.53 -3.96 -17.38
CA PRO A 188 2.29 -3.19 -17.29
C PRO A 188 1.34 -3.42 -18.48
N ARG A 189 1.82 -3.26 -19.71
CA ARG A 189 0.97 -3.41 -20.91
C ARG A 189 0.49 -4.84 -21.10
N ASP A 190 1.34 -5.82 -20.80
CA ASP A 190 1.03 -7.23 -20.88
C ASP A 190 -0.07 -7.63 -19.87
N VAL A 191 0.02 -7.10 -18.64
CA VAL A 191 -0.95 -7.33 -17.56
C VAL A 191 -2.28 -6.62 -17.88
N SER A 192 -2.27 -5.36 -18.31
CA SER A 192 -3.47 -4.63 -18.77
C SER A 192 -4.17 -5.36 -19.93
N SER A 193 -3.40 -5.99 -20.82
CA SER A 193 -3.94 -6.86 -21.87
C SER A 193 -4.55 -8.17 -21.36
N GLY A 194 -4.34 -8.57 -20.11
CA GLY A 194 -4.99 -9.71 -19.44
C GLY A 194 -4.06 -10.87 -19.04
N LEU A 195 -2.74 -10.75 -19.24
CA LEU A 195 -1.79 -11.85 -18.98
C LEU A 195 -1.31 -11.88 -17.53
N VAL A 196 -2.17 -12.35 -16.65
CA VAL A 196 -1.89 -12.58 -15.24
C VAL A 196 -2.60 -13.85 -14.76
N GLY A 197 -1.97 -14.61 -13.87
CA GLY A 197 -2.56 -15.80 -13.26
C GLY A 197 -1.98 -16.10 -11.88
N PRO A 198 -2.68 -16.89 -11.06
CA PRO A 198 -2.26 -17.16 -9.70
C PRO A 198 -1.30 -18.36 -9.59
N LEU A 199 -0.32 -18.22 -8.70
CA LEU A 199 0.63 -19.26 -8.31
C LEU A 199 0.51 -19.50 -6.81
N ILE A 200 0.14 -20.70 -6.40
CA ILE A 200 -0.02 -21.06 -4.99
C ILE A 200 1.14 -21.95 -4.57
N ILE A 201 1.93 -21.47 -3.62
CA ILE A 201 3.09 -22.19 -3.11
C ILE A 201 2.79 -22.71 -1.71
N CYS A 202 2.89 -24.02 -1.54
CA CYS A 202 2.56 -24.70 -0.31
C CYS A 202 3.80 -25.28 0.38
N ARG A 203 3.66 -25.54 1.69
CA ARG A 203 4.59 -26.42 2.41
C ARG A 203 4.57 -27.81 1.79
N LYS A 204 5.60 -28.58 2.14
CA LYS A 204 5.75 -29.96 1.69
C LYS A 204 4.66 -30.87 2.30
N ASP A 205 4.14 -31.80 1.50
CA ASP A 205 3.15 -32.81 1.87
C ASP A 205 1.75 -32.23 2.22
N THR A 206 1.37 -31.11 1.60
CA THR A 206 0.11 -30.38 1.81
C THR A 206 -0.95 -30.68 0.73
N ILE A 207 -0.58 -30.64 -0.55
CA ILE A 207 -1.40 -30.81 -1.77
C ILE A 207 -1.81 -32.28 -2.01
N ASP A 208 -0.93 -33.27 -1.74
CA ASP A 208 -1.17 -34.70 -2.05
C ASP A 208 -2.10 -35.42 -1.05
N ARG A 209 -2.59 -34.70 -0.03
CA ARG A 209 -3.79 -35.09 0.70
C ARG A 209 -4.97 -34.58 -0.12
N ASP A 210 -5.76 -35.47 -0.74
CA ASP A 210 -6.97 -35.13 -1.51
C ASP A 210 -7.71 -33.91 -0.94
N SER A 211 -7.54 -32.72 -1.57
CA SER A 211 -7.87 -31.38 -1.05
C SER A 211 -7.20 -31.04 0.28
N ASP A 212 -6.73 -29.80 0.46
CA ASP A 212 -6.27 -29.27 1.74
C ASP A 212 -7.21 -29.75 2.85
N GLN A 213 -6.83 -30.77 3.65
CA GLN A 213 -7.73 -31.42 4.62
C GLN A 213 -8.28 -30.45 5.68
N HIS A 214 -7.80 -29.20 5.66
CA HIS A 214 -8.17 -28.11 6.54
C HIS A 214 -9.26 -27.18 5.97
N PHE A 215 -9.34 -27.00 4.64
CA PHE A 215 -10.25 -26.03 4.01
C PHE A 215 -11.31 -26.73 3.16
N ASP A 216 -12.56 -26.29 3.29
CA ASP A 216 -13.67 -26.83 2.52
C ASP A 216 -13.71 -26.24 1.08
N ALA A 217 -13.21 -25.02 0.89
CA ALA A 217 -13.05 -24.40 -0.43
C ALA A 217 -11.96 -23.31 -0.44
N GLU A 218 -11.44 -23.03 -1.63
CA GLU A 218 -10.48 -21.97 -1.90
C GLU A 218 -10.99 -21.06 -3.03
N PHE A 219 -10.87 -19.75 -2.86
CA PHE A 219 -11.19 -18.75 -3.88
C PHE A 219 -9.97 -17.85 -4.13
N ILE A 220 -9.80 -17.44 -5.39
CA ILE A 220 -8.72 -16.53 -5.79
C ILE A 220 -9.34 -15.29 -6.43
N LEU A 221 -9.01 -14.13 -5.88
CA LEU A 221 -9.51 -12.84 -6.35
C LEU A 221 -8.36 -11.87 -6.60
N MET A 222 -8.37 -11.27 -7.78
CA MET A 222 -7.57 -10.13 -8.17
C MET A 222 -8.45 -8.88 -8.14
N PHE A 223 -8.03 -7.87 -7.39
CA PHE A 223 -8.59 -6.53 -7.43
C PHE A 223 -7.70 -5.68 -8.34
N SER A 224 -8.30 -5.05 -9.34
CA SER A 224 -7.55 -4.28 -10.34
C SER A 224 -8.44 -3.27 -11.05
N VAL A 225 -7.95 -2.04 -11.19
CA VAL A 225 -8.39 -1.08 -12.20
C VAL A 225 -7.71 -1.47 -13.51
N VAL A 226 -8.38 -2.29 -14.31
CA VAL A 226 -7.79 -2.80 -15.56
C VAL A 226 -7.82 -1.68 -16.59
N ASP A 227 -6.69 -0.98 -16.73
CA ASP A 227 -6.54 0.11 -17.67
C ASP A 227 -6.35 -0.40 -19.12
N GLU A 228 -7.43 -0.35 -19.91
CA GLU A 228 -7.40 -0.76 -21.32
C GLU A 228 -6.70 0.26 -22.23
N ASN A 229 -6.37 1.46 -21.75
CA ASN A 229 -5.56 2.43 -22.51
C ASN A 229 -4.12 1.93 -22.66
N LEU A 230 -3.60 1.20 -21.67
CA LEU A 230 -2.27 0.58 -21.71
C LEU A 230 -2.23 -0.73 -22.50
N SER A 231 -3.39 -1.37 -22.68
CA SER A 231 -3.51 -2.64 -23.39
C SER A 231 -2.93 -2.55 -24.79
N TRP A 232 -2.21 -3.60 -25.21
CA TRP A 232 -1.73 -3.76 -26.59
C TRP A 232 -2.84 -3.75 -27.64
N TYR A 233 -4.09 -3.99 -27.23
CA TYR A 233 -5.25 -4.12 -28.10
C TYR A 233 -6.13 -2.86 -28.15
N LEU A 234 -5.70 -1.72 -27.60
CA LEU A 234 -6.49 -0.48 -27.63
C LEU A 234 -6.94 -0.11 -29.05
N GLU A 235 -6.03 -0.10 -30.03
CA GLU A 235 -6.38 0.22 -31.43
C GLU A 235 -7.39 -0.78 -32.02
N ASP A 236 -7.20 -2.08 -31.75
CA ASP A 236 -8.12 -3.12 -32.21
C ASP A 236 -9.51 -2.88 -31.61
N ASN A 237 -9.58 -2.49 -30.34
CA ASN A 237 -10.81 -2.23 -29.61
C ASN A 237 -11.51 -0.96 -30.11
N ILE A 238 -10.78 0.15 -30.31
CA ILE A 238 -11.32 1.39 -30.89
C ILE A 238 -11.94 1.09 -32.26
N ASN A 239 -11.19 0.42 -33.14
CA ASN A 239 -11.66 0.13 -34.50
C ASN A 239 -12.84 -0.86 -34.54
N THR A 240 -12.97 -1.73 -33.55
CA THR A 240 -14.04 -2.75 -33.49
C THR A 240 -15.31 -2.21 -32.85
N TYR A 241 -15.17 -1.40 -31.79
CA TYR A 241 -16.28 -1.06 -30.90
C TYR A 241 -16.71 0.40 -30.97
N CYS A 242 -15.84 1.38 -31.20
CA CYS A 242 -16.28 2.77 -31.36
C CYS A 242 -17.08 2.94 -32.67
N LEU A 243 -18.17 3.74 -32.66
CA LEU A 243 -18.96 3.97 -33.88
C LEU A 243 -18.26 4.94 -34.85
N GLU A 244 -17.40 5.82 -34.34
CA GLU A 244 -16.62 6.81 -35.10
C GLU A 244 -15.12 6.77 -34.73
N PRO A 245 -14.41 5.65 -34.98
CA PRO A 245 -13.05 5.42 -34.47
C PRO A 245 -12.02 6.47 -34.92
N SER A 246 -12.20 7.08 -36.10
CA SER A 246 -11.30 8.10 -36.62
C SER A 246 -11.37 9.46 -35.89
N LYS A 247 -12.36 9.65 -35.01
CA LYS A 247 -12.55 10.88 -34.23
C LYS A 247 -12.25 10.70 -32.75
N VAL A 248 -11.84 9.51 -32.34
CA VAL A 248 -11.43 9.25 -30.95
C VAL A 248 -10.12 9.99 -30.71
N ASP A 249 -10.17 10.92 -29.77
CA ASP A 249 -8.98 11.45 -29.14
C ASP A 249 -8.60 10.52 -27.98
N LYS A 250 -7.34 10.09 -27.93
CA LYS A 250 -6.85 9.17 -26.90
C LYS A 250 -6.32 9.92 -25.68
N ASP A 251 -6.06 11.21 -25.85
CA ASP A 251 -5.60 12.10 -24.79
C ASP A 251 -6.79 12.76 -24.07
N ASP A 252 -8.03 12.49 -24.51
CA ASP A 252 -9.27 12.90 -23.84
C ASP A 252 -9.43 12.14 -22.51
N GLU A 253 -9.46 12.86 -21.40
CA GLU A 253 -9.53 12.28 -20.05
C GLU A 253 -10.78 11.42 -19.86
N ASP A 254 -11.95 11.89 -20.31
CA ASP A 254 -13.18 11.12 -20.21
C ASP A 254 -13.11 9.82 -21.05
N PHE A 255 -12.38 9.81 -22.16
CA PHE A 255 -12.13 8.58 -22.94
C PHE A 255 -11.22 7.64 -22.16
N GLN A 256 -10.12 8.13 -21.60
CA GLN A 256 -9.20 7.32 -20.81
C GLN A 256 -9.91 6.73 -19.60
N GLU A 257 -10.67 7.54 -18.86
CA GLU A 257 -11.43 7.13 -17.68
C GLU A 257 -12.46 6.05 -18.03
N SER A 258 -13.19 6.20 -19.14
CA SER A 258 -14.14 5.18 -19.60
C SER A 258 -13.52 3.80 -19.88
N ASN A 259 -12.20 3.73 -20.05
CA ASN A 259 -11.44 2.50 -20.30
C ASN A 259 -10.73 1.95 -19.05
N LYS A 260 -10.88 2.59 -17.88
CA LYS A 260 -10.38 2.10 -16.60
C LYS A 260 -11.42 1.18 -15.94
N MET A 261 -11.23 -0.12 -16.10
CA MET A 261 -12.24 -1.11 -15.70
C MET A 261 -12.03 -1.57 -14.27
N HIS A 262 -12.74 -0.98 -13.32
CA HIS A 262 -12.71 -1.26 -11.87
C HIS A 262 -13.26 -2.65 -11.51
N ALA A 263 -12.44 -3.71 -11.64
CA ALA A 263 -12.92 -5.08 -11.71
C ALA A 263 -12.35 -6.02 -10.63
N ILE A 264 -13.16 -7.04 -10.29
CA ILE A 264 -12.72 -8.22 -9.52
C ILE A 264 -12.64 -9.40 -10.49
N ASN A 265 -11.45 -9.96 -10.72
CA ASN A 265 -11.18 -10.98 -11.74
C ASN A 265 -11.66 -10.62 -13.16
N GLY A 266 -11.82 -9.32 -13.45
CA GLY A 266 -12.37 -8.83 -14.71
C GLY A 266 -13.89 -8.68 -14.75
N TYR A 267 -14.59 -8.74 -13.62
CA TYR A 267 -16.02 -8.45 -13.56
C TYR A 267 -16.31 -7.20 -12.74
N MET A 268 -17.26 -6.40 -13.21
CA MET A 268 -17.75 -5.18 -12.57
C MET A 268 -19.24 -5.34 -12.19
N TYR A 269 -19.77 -4.41 -11.39
CA TYR A 269 -21.20 -4.25 -11.06
C TYR A 269 -21.92 -5.54 -10.63
N GLY A 270 -21.24 -6.39 -9.86
CA GLY A 270 -21.81 -7.61 -9.28
C GLY A 270 -21.83 -8.85 -10.18
N TYR A 271 -21.18 -8.81 -11.35
CA TYR A 271 -21.24 -9.90 -12.34
C TYR A 271 -20.32 -11.10 -12.07
N LEU A 272 -19.45 -11.04 -11.05
CA LEU A 272 -18.57 -12.14 -10.68
C LEU A 272 -19.39 -13.39 -10.28
N PRO A 273 -19.33 -14.51 -11.02
CA PRO A 273 -20.25 -15.62 -10.81
C PRO A 273 -19.73 -16.68 -9.84
N ASN A 274 -20.63 -17.45 -9.24
CA ASN A 274 -20.36 -18.71 -8.53
C ASN A 274 -19.39 -18.64 -7.33
N LEU A 275 -19.43 -17.55 -6.57
CA LEU A 275 -18.86 -17.49 -5.21
C LEU A 275 -19.87 -18.06 -4.21
N THR A 276 -19.96 -19.38 -4.10
CA THR A 276 -20.89 -20.07 -3.18
C THR A 276 -20.14 -20.98 -2.21
N MET A 277 -20.51 -20.91 -0.95
CA MET A 277 -19.90 -21.67 0.16
C MET A 277 -20.95 -22.06 1.20
N CYS A 278 -20.66 -23.04 2.04
CA CYS A 278 -21.55 -23.41 3.14
C CYS A 278 -21.19 -22.67 4.42
N ALA A 279 -22.20 -22.33 5.23
CA ALA A 279 -21.97 -21.84 6.59
C ALA A 279 -21.17 -22.88 7.40
N GLU A 280 -20.28 -22.39 8.27
CA GLU A 280 -19.33 -23.19 9.07
C GLU A 280 -18.18 -23.85 8.28
N ASP A 281 -18.08 -23.60 6.97
CA ASP A 281 -16.92 -24.03 6.18
C ASP A 281 -15.65 -23.27 6.60
N GLN A 282 -14.47 -23.88 6.42
CA GLN A 282 -13.23 -23.10 6.40
C GLN A 282 -12.90 -22.72 4.97
N ILE A 283 -12.96 -21.42 4.67
CA ILE A 283 -12.73 -20.88 3.33
C ILE A 283 -11.39 -20.15 3.30
N LYS A 284 -10.55 -20.53 2.34
CA LYS A 284 -9.29 -19.84 2.07
C LYS A 284 -9.49 -18.83 0.93
N TRP A 285 -9.11 -17.60 1.18
CA TRP A 285 -9.09 -16.53 0.18
C TRP A 285 -7.64 -16.23 -0.18
N HIS A 286 -7.33 -16.35 -1.46
CA HIS A 286 -6.09 -15.90 -2.06
C HIS A 286 -6.38 -14.58 -2.77
N LEU A 287 -5.86 -13.48 -2.22
CA LEU A 287 -6.16 -12.13 -2.68
C LEU A 287 -4.89 -11.49 -3.21
N PHE A 288 -4.99 -10.76 -4.32
CA PHE A 288 -3.90 -9.92 -4.77
C PHE A 288 -4.38 -8.68 -5.51
N GLY A 289 -3.60 -7.60 -5.43
CA GLY A 289 -3.81 -6.39 -6.21
C GLY A 289 -2.91 -6.38 -7.45
N MET A 290 -3.31 -5.67 -8.50
CA MET A 290 -2.51 -5.49 -9.71
C MET A 290 -2.91 -4.20 -10.42
N GLY A 291 -1.95 -3.41 -10.91
CA GLY A 291 -2.25 -2.23 -11.73
C GLY A 291 -1.30 -1.05 -11.49
N ASN A 292 -1.86 0.11 -11.17
CA ASN A 292 -1.18 1.40 -11.17
C ASN A 292 -1.39 2.21 -9.86
N GLU A 293 -1.15 3.51 -9.87
CA GLU A 293 -1.30 4.41 -8.70
C GLU A 293 -2.75 4.46 -8.18
N ALA A 294 -3.74 4.36 -9.07
CA ALA A 294 -5.15 4.22 -8.69
C ALA A 294 -5.44 2.91 -7.92
N ASP A 295 -4.60 1.88 -8.00
CA ASP A 295 -4.87 0.54 -7.46
C ASP A 295 -4.63 0.42 -5.95
N ILE A 296 -5.28 1.28 -5.16
CA ILE A 296 -5.47 1.09 -3.72
C ILE A 296 -6.81 0.42 -3.51
N HIS A 297 -6.80 -0.84 -3.09
CA HIS A 297 -8.04 -1.59 -2.89
C HIS A 297 -8.27 -1.88 -1.43
N SER A 298 -9.49 -1.66 -0.97
CA SER A 298 -9.95 -2.03 0.37
C SER A 298 -11.06 -3.06 0.25
N ALA A 299 -10.67 -4.33 0.09
CA ALA A 299 -11.58 -5.45 -0.11
C ALA A 299 -12.36 -5.77 1.18
N TYR A 300 -13.65 -5.42 1.22
CA TYR A 300 -14.52 -5.61 2.38
C TYR A 300 -15.55 -6.72 2.15
N PHE A 301 -15.53 -7.72 3.05
CA PHE A 301 -16.46 -8.85 3.04
C PHE A 301 -17.63 -8.56 3.98
N HIS A 302 -18.73 -8.05 3.44
CA HIS A 302 -19.84 -7.55 4.25
C HIS A 302 -20.42 -8.62 5.18
N GLY A 303 -20.56 -8.28 6.46
CA GLY A 303 -21.17 -9.13 7.48
C GLY A 303 -20.33 -10.34 7.90
N GLN A 304 -19.12 -10.47 7.37
CA GLN A 304 -18.15 -11.50 7.72
C GLN A 304 -16.88 -10.84 8.28
N THR A 305 -16.05 -11.64 8.95
CA THR A 305 -14.69 -11.24 9.29
C THR A 305 -13.72 -12.33 8.86
N LEU A 306 -12.48 -11.94 8.62
CA LEU A 306 -11.41 -12.83 8.20
C LEU A 306 -10.29 -12.82 9.24
N ILE A 307 -9.43 -13.82 9.12
CA ILE A 307 -8.15 -13.88 9.80
C ILE A 307 -7.06 -13.74 8.75
N GLU A 308 -6.32 -12.64 8.83
CA GLU A 308 -5.13 -12.37 8.02
C GLU A 308 -3.92 -12.38 8.95
N ARG A 309 -2.93 -13.27 8.72
CA ARG A 309 -1.71 -13.37 9.54
C ARG A 309 -1.99 -13.40 11.05
N HIS A 310 -2.98 -14.19 11.45
CA HIS A 310 -3.48 -14.33 12.82
C HIS A 310 -4.16 -13.09 13.43
N HIS A 311 -4.46 -12.06 12.65
CA HIS A 311 -5.18 -10.87 13.08
C HIS A 311 -6.59 -10.85 12.53
N ARG A 312 -7.56 -10.42 13.36
CA ARG A 312 -8.95 -10.23 12.92
C ARG A 312 -9.02 -8.99 12.02
N VAL A 313 -9.55 -9.17 10.82
CA VAL A 313 -9.81 -8.10 9.84
C VAL A 313 -11.21 -8.28 9.23
N ASP A 314 -11.76 -7.24 8.62
CA ASP A 314 -12.95 -7.33 7.77
C ASP A 314 -12.71 -6.71 6.39
N THR A 315 -11.83 -5.71 6.33
CA THR A 315 -11.23 -5.13 5.13
C THR A 315 -9.78 -5.58 4.96
N ILE A 316 -9.38 -5.90 3.73
CA ILE A 316 -7.99 -6.21 3.35
C ILE A 316 -7.52 -5.20 2.32
N SER A 317 -6.39 -4.55 2.60
CA SER A 317 -5.74 -3.62 1.67
C SER A 317 -4.90 -4.37 0.63
N LEU A 318 -5.06 -4.05 -0.65
CA LEU A 318 -4.29 -4.62 -1.75
C LEU A 318 -3.78 -3.51 -2.67
N PHE A 319 -2.52 -3.59 -3.06
CA PHE A 319 -1.82 -2.67 -3.97
C PHE A 319 -1.22 -3.47 -5.14
N PRO A 320 -0.61 -2.83 -6.16
CA PRO A 320 0.01 -3.55 -7.27
C PRO A 320 1.02 -4.62 -6.83
N ALA A 321 0.70 -5.89 -7.11
CA ALA A 321 1.44 -7.09 -6.68
C ALA A 321 1.53 -7.31 -5.15
N THR A 322 0.62 -6.76 -4.36
CA THR A 322 0.42 -7.20 -2.98
C THR A 322 -0.23 -8.59 -2.98
N PHE A 323 0.38 -9.55 -2.31
CA PHE A 323 -0.15 -10.92 -2.20
C PHE A 323 -0.57 -11.23 -0.76
N VAL A 324 -1.85 -11.56 -0.58
CA VAL A 324 -2.45 -11.85 0.73
C VAL A 324 -3.16 -13.20 0.69
N ASP A 325 -3.14 -13.86 1.82
CA ASP A 325 -3.96 -15.03 2.07
C ASP A 325 -4.72 -14.84 3.38
N ALA A 326 -6.03 -15.12 3.36
CA ALA A 326 -6.91 -14.91 4.49
C ALA A 326 -7.84 -16.12 4.67
N VAL A 327 -8.24 -16.37 5.91
CA VAL A 327 -9.17 -17.46 6.25
C VAL A 327 -10.46 -16.87 6.77
N MET A 328 -11.58 -17.39 6.28
CA MET A 328 -12.92 -16.99 6.69
C MET A 328 -13.71 -18.24 7.08
N VAL A 329 -14.49 -18.14 8.15
CA VAL A 329 -15.55 -19.12 8.46
C VAL A 329 -16.88 -18.40 8.23
N PRO A 330 -17.54 -18.59 7.07
CA PRO A 330 -18.77 -17.87 6.76
C PRO A 330 -19.87 -18.24 7.74
N GLN A 331 -20.54 -17.22 8.22
CA GLN A 331 -21.69 -17.31 9.11
C GLN A 331 -22.91 -16.67 8.45
N SER A 332 -24.08 -16.85 9.06
CA SER A 332 -25.33 -16.20 8.64
C SER A 332 -25.70 -16.47 7.17
N PRO A 333 -26.37 -17.61 6.88
CA PRO A 333 -26.79 -17.97 5.53
C PRO A 333 -27.55 -16.85 4.82
N GLY A 334 -27.17 -16.55 3.58
CA GLY A 334 -27.66 -15.43 2.80
C GLY A 334 -26.74 -15.05 1.66
N GLU A 335 -27.13 -13.99 0.94
CA GLU A 335 -26.29 -13.35 -0.08
C GLU A 335 -25.68 -12.08 0.52
N TRP A 336 -24.38 -11.92 0.29
CA TRP A 336 -23.52 -10.92 0.91
C TRP A 336 -22.71 -10.19 -0.16
N LEU A 337 -22.46 -8.90 0.10
CA LEU A 337 -21.66 -8.04 -0.78
C LEU A 337 -20.17 -8.24 -0.50
N LEU A 338 -19.39 -8.32 -1.56
CA LEU A 338 -17.95 -8.10 -1.57
C LEU A 338 -17.69 -6.84 -2.38
N SER A 339 -17.03 -5.85 -1.80
CA SER A 339 -16.76 -4.58 -2.49
C SER A 339 -15.40 -4.02 -2.15
N CYS A 340 -14.83 -3.25 -3.06
CA CYS A 340 -13.81 -2.28 -2.68
C CYS A 340 -14.49 -1.12 -1.90
N GLN A 341 -13.85 -0.58 -0.88
CA GLN A 341 -14.35 0.56 -0.09
C GLN A 341 -13.64 1.88 -0.38
N VAL A 342 -12.83 1.92 -1.43
CA VAL A 342 -12.34 3.18 -2.01
C VAL A 342 -13.49 3.82 -2.79
N ASN A 343 -13.75 5.11 -2.57
CA ASN A 343 -14.91 5.82 -3.12
C ASN A 343 -15.04 5.66 -4.64
N ASP A 344 -13.97 5.97 -5.38
CA ASP A 344 -13.99 5.94 -6.84
C ASP A 344 -14.15 4.51 -7.36
N HIS A 345 -13.59 3.51 -6.66
CA HIS A 345 -13.69 2.11 -7.04
C HIS A 345 -15.09 1.53 -6.81
N ILE A 346 -15.76 1.93 -5.73
CA ILE A 346 -17.12 1.44 -5.45
C ILE A 346 -18.12 2.05 -6.44
N GLU A 347 -17.97 3.33 -6.79
CA GLU A 347 -18.78 4.00 -7.82
C GLU A 347 -18.47 3.46 -9.23
N GLY A 348 -17.19 3.18 -9.51
CA GLY A 348 -16.72 2.48 -10.71
C GLY A 348 -17.18 1.02 -10.80
N GLY A 349 -17.87 0.48 -9.79
CA GLY A 349 -18.52 -0.82 -9.85
C GLY A 349 -17.65 -2.00 -9.42
N MET A 350 -16.58 -1.78 -8.64
CA MET A 350 -15.75 -2.85 -8.09
C MET A 350 -16.47 -3.61 -6.96
N GLN A 351 -17.46 -4.41 -7.36
CA GLN A 351 -18.40 -5.08 -6.49
C GLN A 351 -18.74 -6.49 -7.02
N ALA A 352 -18.94 -7.42 -6.10
CA ALA A 352 -19.32 -8.80 -6.35
C ALA A 352 -20.30 -9.29 -5.26
N LEU A 353 -21.06 -10.35 -5.56
CA LEU A 353 -21.91 -11.02 -4.58
C LEU A 353 -21.34 -12.41 -4.29
N PHE A 354 -21.39 -12.81 -3.01
CA PHE A 354 -21.12 -14.18 -2.60
C PHE A 354 -22.28 -14.73 -1.79
N LYS A 355 -22.47 -16.05 -1.88
CA LYS A 355 -23.60 -16.75 -1.28
C LYS A 355 -23.13 -17.74 -0.22
N VAL A 356 -23.69 -17.60 0.97
CA VAL A 356 -23.49 -18.53 2.10
C VAL A 356 -24.75 -19.38 2.24
N GLU A 357 -24.63 -20.69 2.05
CA GLU A 357 -25.73 -21.65 2.13
C GLU A 357 -25.79 -22.34 3.50
N ASP A 358 -27.00 -22.68 3.95
CA ASP A 358 -27.17 -23.54 5.12
C ASP A 358 -27.03 -25.02 4.71
N CYS A 359 -25.83 -25.57 4.89
CA CYS A 359 -25.52 -26.96 4.58
C CYS A 359 -25.68 -27.90 5.78
N LYS A 360 -26.38 -27.45 6.85
CA LYS A 360 -26.71 -28.24 8.05
C LYS A 360 -25.48 -28.80 8.79
N LYS A 361 -24.35 -28.10 8.75
CA LYS A 361 -23.19 -28.36 9.62
C LYS A 361 -23.54 -27.98 11.06
N SER A 362 -22.92 -28.64 12.04
CA SER A 362 -23.15 -28.36 13.46
C SER A 362 -22.53 -27.01 13.84
N SER A 363 -23.36 -25.99 14.06
CA SER A 363 -22.90 -24.72 14.60
C SER A 363 -22.58 -24.86 16.09
N PRO A 364 -21.42 -24.39 16.59
CA PRO A 364 -21.14 -24.34 18.02
C PRO A 364 -22.22 -23.50 18.71
N ASP A 365 -22.78 -24.02 19.81
CA ASP A 365 -23.95 -23.47 20.52
C ASP A 365 -23.97 -21.92 20.57
N ASN A 366 -25.01 -21.33 19.95
CA ASN A 366 -25.35 -19.92 20.09
C ASN A 366 -25.77 -19.66 21.55
N ASN A 367 -24.81 -19.36 22.42
CA ASN A 367 -25.12 -18.75 23.70
C ASN A 367 -25.86 -17.44 23.43
N GLU A 368 -27.15 -17.38 23.80
CA GLU A 368 -27.90 -16.13 23.75
C GLU A 368 -27.13 -15.06 24.53
N SER A 369 -26.83 -13.94 23.86
CA SER A 369 -26.12 -12.83 24.49
C SER A 369 -26.88 -12.35 25.73
N THR A 370 -26.24 -12.46 26.89
CA THR A 370 -26.89 -12.12 28.17
C THR A 370 -26.88 -10.63 28.48
N LYS A 371 -26.09 -9.82 27.76
CA LYS A 371 -25.91 -8.39 28.05
C LYS A 371 -26.01 -7.55 26.77
N ILE A 372 -26.98 -6.65 26.78
CA ILE A 372 -27.26 -5.73 25.67
C ILE A 372 -26.72 -4.34 26.03
N ARG A 373 -25.95 -3.74 25.12
CA ARG A 373 -25.54 -2.34 25.19
C ARG A 373 -26.43 -1.50 24.28
N GLN A 374 -27.26 -0.69 24.91
CA GLN A 374 -28.18 0.19 24.23
C GLN A 374 -27.54 1.56 23.96
N TYR A 375 -27.65 2.01 22.72
CA TYR A 375 -27.29 3.36 22.27
C TYR A 375 -28.50 4.03 21.63
N PHE A 376 -28.61 5.34 21.78
CA PHE A 376 -29.61 6.19 21.10
C PHE A 376 -28.84 7.22 20.29
N ILE A 377 -28.86 7.10 18.98
CA ILE A 377 -28.05 7.92 18.07
C ILE A 377 -28.98 8.62 17.10
N ALA A 378 -28.77 9.90 16.83
CA ALA A 378 -29.48 10.61 15.77
C ALA A 378 -28.52 11.20 14.75
N ALA A 379 -28.92 11.23 13.49
CA ALA A 379 -28.25 12.02 12.46
C ALA A 379 -28.86 13.43 12.48
N GLU A 380 -28.01 14.45 12.59
CA GLU A 380 -28.41 15.85 12.64
C GLU A 380 -27.56 16.71 11.72
N GLU A 381 -28.17 17.74 11.13
CA GLU A 381 -27.48 18.73 10.32
C GLU A 381 -26.87 19.83 11.21
N ILE A 382 -25.60 20.15 10.98
CA ILE A 382 -24.86 21.21 11.68
C ILE A 382 -24.09 22.06 10.68
N ILE A 383 -23.64 23.24 11.10
CA ILE A 383 -22.56 23.96 10.41
C ILE A 383 -21.26 23.56 11.10
N TRP A 384 -20.36 22.94 10.35
CA TRP A 384 -19.03 22.56 10.80
C TRP A 384 -18.00 23.57 10.32
N ASN A 385 -17.06 23.93 11.19
CA ASN A 385 -15.94 24.80 10.85
C ASN A 385 -14.64 24.00 11.06
N TYR A 386 -13.88 23.80 9.98
CA TYR A 386 -12.64 23.02 9.98
C TYR A 386 -11.47 23.72 10.69
N GLY A 387 -11.54 25.05 10.81
CA GLY A 387 -10.52 25.91 11.42
C GLY A 387 -11.13 26.93 12.40
N PRO A 388 -11.72 26.49 13.53
CA PRO A 388 -12.46 27.35 14.45
C PRO A 388 -11.64 28.50 15.06
N SER A 389 -10.31 28.40 15.15
CA SER A 389 -9.47 29.49 15.66
C SER A 389 -9.17 30.56 14.61
N ALA A 390 -9.46 30.29 13.33
CA ALA A 390 -9.05 31.08 12.16
C ALA A 390 -7.52 31.27 12.02
N VAL A 391 -6.72 30.45 12.70
CA VAL A 391 -5.26 30.53 12.73
C VAL A 391 -4.64 29.17 12.40
N ASN A 392 -3.60 29.18 11.58
CA ASN A 392 -2.69 28.06 11.43
C ASN A 392 -1.77 28.02 12.65
N HIS A 393 -1.93 27.03 13.52
CA HIS A 393 -1.20 26.97 14.79
C HIS A 393 0.30 26.65 14.64
N PHE A 394 0.73 26.24 13.44
CA PHE A 394 2.13 25.93 13.14
C PHE A 394 2.90 27.16 12.64
N THR A 395 2.27 27.99 11.79
CA THR A 395 2.88 29.23 11.27
C THR A 395 2.55 30.46 12.13
N GLY A 396 1.46 30.40 12.91
CA GLY A 396 0.93 31.53 13.67
C GLY A 396 0.19 32.57 12.83
N GLN A 397 -0.02 32.30 11.53
CA GLN A 397 -0.71 33.19 10.59
C GLN A 397 -2.21 32.89 10.54
N GLN A 398 -3.00 33.84 10.03
CA GLN A 398 -4.44 33.61 9.81
C GLN A 398 -4.64 32.67 8.63
N LEU A 399 -5.62 31.76 8.71
CA LEU A 399 -5.87 30.76 7.67
C LEU A 399 -6.16 31.36 6.29
N ILE A 400 -6.79 32.55 6.25
CA ILE A 400 -7.11 33.26 5.01
C ILE A 400 -5.94 34.08 4.43
N VAL A 401 -4.76 34.10 5.07
CA VAL A 401 -3.58 34.85 4.61
C VAL A 401 -2.38 33.93 4.40
N ASP A 402 -2.29 32.90 5.22
CA ASP A 402 -1.28 31.85 5.15
C ASP A 402 -1.35 31.13 3.79
N SER A 403 -0.21 31.02 3.12
CA SER A 403 -0.14 30.58 1.72
C SER A 403 -0.61 29.14 1.50
N GLU A 404 -0.43 28.27 2.50
CA GLU A 404 -0.90 26.88 2.43
C GLU A 404 -2.42 26.80 2.65
N SER A 405 -2.92 27.48 3.68
CA SER A 405 -4.33 27.35 4.10
C SER A 405 -5.30 28.25 3.33
N HIS A 406 -4.84 29.29 2.64
CA HIS A 406 -5.70 30.22 1.91
C HIS A 406 -6.61 29.50 0.91
N ILE A 407 -6.09 28.49 0.19
CA ILE A 407 -6.81 27.76 -0.87
C ILE A 407 -8.15 27.18 -0.35
N PHE A 408 -8.13 26.63 0.88
CA PHE A 408 -9.27 25.95 1.50
C PHE A 408 -10.15 26.86 2.37
N PHE A 409 -9.60 27.97 2.87
CA PHE A 409 -10.29 28.84 3.82
C PHE A 409 -10.75 30.18 3.25
N GLU A 410 -10.30 30.56 2.04
CA GLU A 410 -10.79 31.74 1.34
C GLU A 410 -12.29 31.62 1.06
N GLN A 411 -13.06 32.59 1.54
CA GLN A 411 -14.48 32.74 1.20
C GLN A 411 -14.62 33.92 0.24
N SER A 412 -15.14 33.67 -0.96
CA SER A 412 -15.18 34.66 -2.04
C SER A 412 -16.50 34.65 -2.82
N GLU A 413 -16.53 35.26 -4.01
CA GLU A 413 -17.69 35.17 -4.91
C GLU A 413 -17.90 33.74 -5.43
N THR A 414 -16.83 32.95 -5.56
CA THR A 414 -16.83 31.59 -6.14
C THR A 414 -16.31 30.51 -5.20
N ARG A 415 -15.78 30.84 -4.01
CA ARG A 415 -15.31 29.86 -3.01
C ARG A 415 -16.16 29.85 -1.74
N ILE A 416 -16.44 28.66 -1.21
CA ILE A 416 -17.27 28.45 0.00
C ILE A 416 -16.51 28.86 1.28
N GLY A 417 -15.22 28.55 1.35
CA GLY A 417 -14.36 28.80 2.51
C GLY A 417 -14.41 27.69 3.56
N GLY A 418 -13.95 27.94 4.79
CA GLY A 418 -13.70 26.87 5.78
C GLY A 418 -14.91 26.37 6.60
N SER A 419 -16.15 26.68 6.21
CA SER A 419 -17.36 26.29 6.98
C SER A 419 -18.45 25.70 6.08
N TYR A 420 -18.94 24.51 6.46
CA TYR A 420 -19.85 23.71 5.64
C TYR A 420 -21.01 23.18 6.48
N LYS A 421 -22.20 23.14 5.90
CA LYS A 421 -23.33 22.36 6.39
C LYS A 421 -23.02 20.88 6.19
N LYS A 422 -23.13 20.10 7.26
CA LYS A 422 -22.80 18.67 7.33
C LYS A 422 -23.84 17.89 8.13
N ALA A 423 -23.88 16.58 7.97
CA ALA A 423 -24.65 15.67 8.82
C ALA A 423 -23.71 14.91 9.77
N VAL A 424 -24.08 14.82 11.06
CA VAL A 424 -23.28 14.14 12.09
C VAL A 424 -24.13 13.26 12.99
N TYR A 425 -23.52 12.18 13.48
CA TYR A 425 -24.12 11.34 14.51
C TYR A 425 -23.96 11.96 15.91
N LYS A 426 -25.05 12.04 16.66
CA LYS A 426 -25.06 12.50 18.05
C LYS A 426 -25.74 11.51 18.98
N GLU A 427 -25.20 11.35 20.18
CA GLU A 427 -25.76 10.45 21.20
C GLU A 427 -26.81 11.15 22.07
N TYR A 428 -27.87 10.42 22.39
CA TYR A 428 -28.97 10.82 23.27
C TYR A 428 -29.07 9.89 24.47
N THR A 429 -29.72 10.37 25.54
CA THR A 429 -29.87 9.60 26.78
C THR A 429 -30.88 8.46 26.67
N ASP A 430 -31.92 8.62 25.84
CA ASP A 430 -33.01 7.66 25.69
C ASP A 430 -33.74 7.75 24.34
N ALA A 431 -34.77 6.90 24.16
CA ALA A 431 -35.58 6.78 22.95
C ALA A 431 -36.46 8.01 22.62
N SER A 432 -36.56 9.00 23.51
CA SER A 432 -37.33 10.21 23.24
C SER A 432 -36.57 11.18 22.31
N PHE A 433 -35.24 11.08 22.26
CA PHE A 433 -34.35 11.99 21.54
C PHE A 433 -34.53 13.47 21.95
N THR A 434 -34.83 13.73 23.23
CA THR A 434 -34.99 15.11 23.73
C THR A 434 -33.74 15.66 24.43
N GLU A 435 -33.01 14.82 25.15
CA GLU A 435 -31.79 15.22 25.88
C GLU A 435 -30.55 14.61 25.24
N GLN A 436 -29.75 15.45 24.59
CA GLN A 436 -28.47 15.04 24.02
C GLN A 436 -27.49 14.72 25.16
N LYS A 437 -26.82 13.57 25.07
CA LYS A 437 -25.77 13.21 26.01
C LYS A 437 -24.54 14.09 25.75
N LYS A 438 -24.11 14.81 26.78
CA LYS A 438 -22.93 15.70 26.68
C LYS A 438 -21.66 14.85 26.59
N ARG A 439 -20.81 15.17 25.60
CA ARG A 439 -19.46 14.61 25.51
C ARG A 439 -18.67 14.95 26.78
N LEU A 440 -17.89 13.99 27.24
CA LEU A 440 -16.94 14.18 28.33
C LEU A 440 -15.74 15.00 27.84
N ALA A 441 -14.99 15.60 28.78
CA ALA A 441 -13.78 16.37 28.43
C ALA A 441 -12.73 15.53 27.67
N GLU A 442 -12.66 14.23 27.96
CA GLU A 442 -11.79 13.28 27.26
C GLU A 442 -12.29 12.91 25.85
N GLU A 443 -13.56 13.16 25.54
CA GLU A 443 -14.19 12.91 24.23
C GLU A 443 -14.22 14.18 23.36
N GLU A 444 -13.67 15.30 23.85
CA GLU A 444 -13.59 16.56 23.11
C GLU A 444 -12.87 16.37 21.77
N HIS A 445 -11.87 15.48 21.73
CA HIS A 445 -11.10 15.20 20.53
C HIS A 445 -11.91 14.54 19.40
N LEU A 446 -13.10 13.98 19.67
CA LEU A 446 -13.87 13.27 18.63
C LEU A 446 -14.31 14.20 17.49
N GLY A 447 -14.39 15.52 17.70
CA GLY A 447 -14.69 16.47 16.62
C GLY A 447 -15.97 16.12 15.87
N LEU A 448 -15.88 15.95 14.55
CA LEU A 448 -16.98 15.59 13.66
C LEU A 448 -17.52 14.16 13.90
N LEU A 449 -16.71 13.27 14.49
CA LEU A 449 -17.07 11.86 14.65
C LEU A 449 -18.30 11.65 15.55
N GLY A 450 -19.06 10.61 15.23
CA GLY A 450 -20.14 10.09 16.07
C GLY A 450 -19.65 9.63 17.46
N PRO A 451 -20.59 9.31 18.37
CA PRO A 451 -20.23 8.72 19.66
C PRO A 451 -19.57 7.35 19.50
N VAL A 452 -18.70 6.99 20.45
CA VAL A 452 -18.00 5.72 20.43
C VAL A 452 -18.93 4.57 20.84
N VAL A 453 -19.22 3.67 19.90
CA VAL A 453 -19.94 2.43 20.16
C VAL A 453 -18.95 1.37 20.64
N ARG A 454 -19.26 0.65 21.72
CA ARG A 454 -18.33 -0.32 22.33
C ARG A 454 -19.06 -1.59 22.72
N ALA A 455 -18.42 -2.74 22.59
CA ALA A 455 -18.91 -4.01 23.12
C ALA A 455 -17.77 -4.98 23.45
N GLU A 456 -18.03 -5.90 24.36
CA GLU A 456 -17.19 -7.07 24.59
C GLU A 456 -17.73 -8.30 23.86
N VAL A 457 -16.84 -9.25 23.57
CA VAL A 457 -17.21 -10.58 23.07
C VAL A 457 -18.27 -11.24 23.98
N GLY A 458 -19.36 -11.69 23.36
CA GLY A 458 -20.56 -12.26 23.98
C GLY A 458 -21.69 -11.26 24.26
N GLU A 459 -21.45 -9.95 24.06
CA GLU A 459 -22.47 -8.91 24.20
C GLU A 459 -23.23 -8.66 22.87
N ARG A 460 -24.35 -7.94 22.97
CA ARG A 460 -25.13 -7.46 21.83
C ARG A 460 -25.18 -5.94 21.84
N ILE A 461 -24.93 -5.32 20.70
CA ILE A 461 -25.09 -3.88 20.49
C ILE A 461 -26.51 -3.64 19.96
N ARG A 462 -27.23 -2.70 20.58
CA ARG A 462 -28.51 -2.22 20.06
C ARG A 462 -28.43 -0.71 19.85
N VAL A 463 -28.59 -0.28 18.60
CA VAL A 463 -28.57 1.14 18.23
C VAL A 463 -29.97 1.54 17.79
N THR A 464 -30.65 2.34 18.60
CA THR A 464 -31.88 3.01 18.17
C THR A 464 -31.49 4.29 17.48
N PHE A 465 -31.63 4.31 16.16
CA PHE A 465 -31.27 5.41 15.28
C PHE A 465 -32.49 6.24 14.89
N ARG A 466 -32.41 7.56 15.05
CA ARG A 466 -33.42 8.50 14.55
C ARG A 466 -32.80 9.42 13.51
N ASN A 467 -33.46 9.55 12.37
CA ASN A 467 -33.01 10.47 11.34
C ASN A 467 -33.67 11.84 11.52
N ASN A 468 -32.90 12.84 11.97
CA ASN A 468 -33.36 14.23 12.04
C ASN A 468 -32.82 15.09 10.87
N GLY A 469 -32.13 14.48 9.90
CA GLY A 469 -31.68 15.15 8.67
C GLY A 469 -32.77 15.25 7.60
N SER A 470 -32.45 15.95 6.52
CA SER A 470 -33.34 16.17 5.36
C SER A 470 -33.34 15.02 4.34
N ARG A 471 -32.40 14.09 4.46
CA ARG A 471 -32.21 12.95 3.53
C ARG A 471 -32.32 11.61 4.26
N PRO A 472 -32.66 10.52 3.56
CA PRO A 472 -32.57 9.19 4.15
C PRO A 472 -31.13 8.85 4.49
N PHE A 473 -30.92 8.33 5.70
CA PHE A 473 -29.62 7.89 6.20
C PHE A 473 -29.76 6.51 6.86
N SER A 474 -28.64 5.86 7.15
CA SER A 474 -28.61 4.57 7.82
C SER A 474 -27.49 4.51 8.86
N VAL A 475 -27.28 3.32 9.45
CA VAL A 475 -26.14 3.00 10.30
C VAL A 475 -25.65 1.60 9.94
N HIS A 476 -24.49 1.51 9.29
CA HIS A 476 -23.84 0.29 8.86
C HIS A 476 -22.54 0.09 9.64
N PRO A 477 -22.33 -1.05 10.30
CA PRO A 477 -21.13 -1.27 11.11
C PRO A 477 -20.06 -2.11 10.39
N HIS A 478 -18.79 -1.85 10.71
CA HIS A 478 -17.68 -2.77 10.51
C HIS A 478 -17.51 -3.73 11.70
N GLY A 479 -16.84 -4.86 11.46
CA GLY A 479 -16.31 -5.74 12.51
C GLY A 479 -17.30 -6.40 13.47
N VAL A 480 -18.60 -6.43 13.14
CA VAL A 480 -19.65 -7.04 13.96
C VAL A 480 -20.60 -7.89 13.13
N ARG A 481 -21.27 -8.85 13.77
CA ARG A 481 -22.22 -9.73 13.10
C ARG A 481 -23.61 -9.10 13.10
N TYR A 482 -24.24 -9.01 11.94
CA TYR A 482 -25.60 -8.52 11.80
C TYR A 482 -26.41 -9.43 10.89
N ARG A 483 -27.75 -9.38 11.04
CA ARG A 483 -28.65 -10.11 10.16
C ARG A 483 -28.94 -9.26 8.93
N ARG A 484 -29.37 -9.90 7.83
CA ARG A 484 -29.71 -9.19 6.60
C ARG A 484 -30.73 -8.05 6.78
N ARG A 485 -31.73 -8.25 7.64
CA ARG A 485 -32.75 -7.23 7.98
C ARG A 485 -32.19 -6.01 8.73
N ASP A 486 -31.01 -6.15 9.35
CA ASP A 486 -30.34 -5.16 10.19
C ASP A 486 -29.13 -4.54 9.45
N ALA A 487 -28.97 -4.84 8.15
CA ALA A 487 -27.91 -4.27 7.31
C ALA A 487 -28.23 -2.82 6.93
N GLY A 488 -27.31 -1.91 7.23
CA GLY A 488 -27.44 -0.48 6.91
C GLY A 488 -27.16 -0.11 5.45
N MET A 489 -26.79 -1.05 4.59
CA MET A 489 -26.45 -0.79 3.18
C MET A 489 -27.45 -1.45 2.24
N ARG A 490 -27.81 -0.74 1.17
CA ARG A 490 -28.77 -1.23 0.17
C ARG A 490 -28.04 -2.06 -0.90
N TYR A 491 -28.39 -3.33 -0.99
CA TYR A 491 -28.11 -4.18 -2.16
C TYR A 491 -29.22 -5.24 -2.24
N GLY A 492 -29.73 -5.56 -3.43
CA GLY A 492 -30.90 -6.44 -3.58
C GLY A 492 -32.22 -5.85 -3.03
N THR A 493 -33.02 -6.63 -2.31
CA THR A 493 -34.37 -6.20 -1.84
C THR A 493 -34.32 -5.11 -0.77
N GLU A 494 -35.18 -4.10 -0.89
CA GLU A 494 -35.27 -2.98 0.05
C GLU A 494 -35.54 -3.43 1.51
N SER A 495 -34.67 -2.97 2.42
CA SER A 495 -34.83 -3.13 3.86
C SER A 495 -35.06 -1.77 4.52
N PRO A 496 -35.98 -1.63 5.49
CA PRO A 496 -36.12 -0.41 6.29
C PRO A 496 -34.84 -0.01 7.03
N ALA A 497 -33.92 -0.96 7.28
CA ALA A 497 -32.62 -0.69 7.91
C ALA A 497 -31.64 0.03 6.98
N SER A 498 -31.70 -0.20 5.67
CA SER A 498 -30.78 0.40 4.70
C SER A 498 -31.25 1.76 4.18
N HIS A 499 -32.40 2.25 4.67
CA HIS A 499 -33.01 3.49 4.18
C HIS A 499 -33.96 4.08 5.25
N VAL A 500 -33.41 4.73 6.28
CA VAL A 500 -34.24 5.35 7.33
C VAL A 500 -34.62 6.76 6.88
N SER A 501 -35.86 6.95 6.46
CA SER A 501 -36.37 8.24 5.96
C SER A 501 -36.27 9.37 7.01
N PRO A 502 -36.24 10.64 6.58
CA PRO A 502 -36.32 11.80 7.46
C PRO A 502 -37.48 11.70 8.48
N GLY A 503 -37.18 11.92 9.75
CA GLY A 503 -38.11 11.82 10.87
C GLY A 503 -38.43 10.39 11.34
N ALA A 504 -37.97 9.35 10.62
CA ALA A 504 -38.18 7.96 11.01
C ALA A 504 -37.16 7.50 12.06
N THR A 505 -37.46 6.36 12.69
CA THR A 505 -36.59 5.71 13.66
C THR A 505 -36.50 4.22 13.34
N PHE A 506 -35.30 3.68 13.42
CA PHE A 506 -35.02 2.25 13.24
C PHE A 506 -34.12 1.76 14.38
N THR A 507 -34.26 0.49 14.77
CA THR A 507 -33.42 -0.11 15.81
C THR A 507 -32.60 -1.25 15.21
N TYR A 508 -31.29 -1.04 15.14
CA TYR A 508 -30.32 -2.05 14.70
C TYR A 508 -29.91 -2.95 15.87
N GLU A 509 -29.71 -4.24 15.58
CA GLU A 509 -29.14 -5.21 16.52
C GLU A 509 -27.93 -5.90 15.89
N TRP A 510 -26.78 -5.79 16.55
CA TRP A 510 -25.52 -6.42 16.13
C TRP A 510 -25.00 -7.33 17.24
N ASP A 511 -24.69 -8.57 16.89
CA ASP A 511 -24.11 -9.55 17.78
C ASP A 511 -22.58 -9.45 17.73
N VAL A 512 -21.94 -9.62 18.89
CA VAL A 512 -20.47 -9.64 19.01
C VAL A 512 -20.03 -11.02 19.50
N PRO A 513 -20.15 -12.06 18.66
CA PRO A 513 -19.67 -13.40 19.00
C PRO A 513 -18.13 -13.48 19.03
N GLU A 514 -17.59 -14.65 19.37
CA GLU A 514 -16.14 -14.86 19.49
C GLU A 514 -15.40 -14.76 18.14
N ASP A 515 -16.07 -15.13 17.04
CA ASP A 515 -15.55 -15.09 15.68
C ASP A 515 -15.43 -13.69 15.07
N VAL A 516 -16.00 -12.65 15.68
CA VAL A 516 -15.73 -11.24 15.31
C VAL A 516 -14.84 -10.52 16.33
N GLY A 517 -14.50 -11.20 17.42
CA GLY A 517 -13.66 -10.68 18.49
C GLY A 517 -12.17 -10.67 18.15
N PRO A 518 -11.35 -10.02 19.00
CA PRO A 518 -9.90 -10.06 18.88
C PRO A 518 -9.37 -11.50 19.01
N THR A 519 -8.44 -11.87 18.14
CA THR A 519 -7.68 -13.13 18.24
C THR A 519 -6.72 -13.10 19.44
N GLU A 520 -5.90 -14.14 19.63
CA GLU A 520 -4.86 -14.14 20.67
C GLU A 520 -3.73 -13.14 20.41
N GLN A 521 -3.42 -12.84 19.13
CA GLN A 521 -2.32 -11.94 18.75
C GLN A 521 -2.77 -10.47 18.65
N ASP A 522 -4.08 -10.23 18.66
CA ASP A 522 -4.65 -8.89 18.63
C ASP A 522 -4.49 -8.11 19.95
N PRO A 523 -4.70 -6.79 19.95
CA PRO A 523 -4.89 -6.02 21.17
C PRO A 523 -6.19 -6.41 21.91
N ASP A 524 -6.35 -5.92 23.14
CA ASP A 524 -7.56 -6.18 23.96
C ASP A 524 -8.84 -5.65 23.31
N CYS A 525 -8.73 -4.63 22.47
CA CYS A 525 -9.82 -4.05 21.71
C CYS A 525 -9.37 -3.76 20.28
N LEU A 526 -10.22 -4.08 19.32
CA LEU A 526 -10.07 -3.73 17.91
C LEU A 526 -10.87 -2.47 17.59
N THR A 527 -10.27 -1.61 16.77
CA THR A 527 -10.90 -0.42 16.20
C THR A 527 -11.69 -0.82 14.95
N TRP A 528 -12.91 -0.31 14.84
CA TRP A 528 -13.77 -0.36 13.66
C TRP A 528 -14.46 1.00 13.50
N LEU A 529 -15.23 1.19 12.43
CA LEU A 529 -16.15 2.32 12.30
C LEU A 529 -17.58 1.86 12.01
N TYR A 530 -18.52 2.77 12.21
CA TYR A 530 -19.87 2.69 11.66
C TYR A 530 -20.14 3.97 10.86
N TYR A 531 -20.95 3.86 9.82
CA TYR A 531 -21.20 4.92 8.87
C TYR A 531 -22.60 4.83 8.27
N SER A 532 -23.08 5.88 7.60
CA SER A 532 -24.29 5.76 6.79
C SER A 532 -23.90 5.21 5.42
N ALA A 533 -24.67 4.24 4.95
CA ALA A 533 -24.42 3.52 3.70
C ALA A 533 -25.67 3.46 2.83
N VAL A 534 -26.51 4.50 2.89
CA VAL A 534 -27.57 4.70 1.89
C VAL A 534 -26.91 5.01 0.55
N ASP A 535 -25.93 5.90 0.61
CA ASP A 535 -24.93 6.18 -0.41
C ASP A 535 -23.59 6.29 0.33
N ALA A 536 -22.78 5.23 0.29
CA ALA A 536 -21.61 5.12 1.14
C ALA A 536 -20.60 6.26 0.93
N VAL A 537 -20.46 6.76 -0.30
CA VAL A 537 -19.52 7.83 -0.65
C VAL A 537 -20.06 9.17 -0.17
N ARG A 538 -21.27 9.53 -0.61
CA ARG A 538 -21.84 10.86 -0.32
C ARG A 538 -22.19 11.04 1.14
N ASP A 539 -22.67 9.99 1.81
CA ASP A 539 -23.05 10.04 3.21
C ASP A 539 -21.82 10.28 4.11
N THR A 540 -20.70 9.61 3.84
CA THR A 540 -19.50 9.80 4.63
C THR A 540 -18.81 11.12 4.35
N SER A 541 -18.76 11.57 3.08
CA SER A 541 -18.28 12.93 2.74
C SER A 541 -19.15 14.02 3.39
N SER A 542 -20.45 13.76 3.55
CA SER A 542 -21.36 14.63 4.31
C SER A 542 -21.12 14.64 5.83
N GLY A 543 -20.35 13.69 6.38
CA GLY A 543 -19.90 13.65 7.78
C GLY A 543 -20.43 12.50 8.65
N LEU A 544 -21.19 11.55 8.09
CA LEU A 544 -21.83 10.48 8.87
C LEU A 544 -20.91 9.27 9.10
N VAL A 545 -20.00 9.43 10.07
CA VAL A 545 -19.04 8.40 10.50
C VAL A 545 -18.85 8.43 12.01
N GLY A 546 -18.65 7.27 12.64
CA GLY A 546 -18.32 7.18 14.06
C GLY A 546 -17.53 5.92 14.41
N PRO A 547 -16.75 5.93 15.50
CA PRO A 547 -15.91 4.80 15.87
C PRO A 547 -16.69 3.70 16.59
N LEU A 548 -16.30 2.45 16.34
CA LEU A 548 -16.80 1.24 16.99
C LEU A 548 -15.62 0.45 17.58
N LEU A 549 -15.79 -0.10 18.79
CA LEU A 549 -14.78 -0.97 19.42
C LEU A 549 -15.39 -2.31 19.77
N VAL A 550 -14.67 -3.37 19.38
CA VAL A 550 -14.93 -4.74 19.81
C VAL A 550 -13.78 -5.21 20.68
N CYS A 551 -14.09 -5.55 21.93
CA CYS A 551 -13.12 -5.88 22.95
C CYS A 551 -13.23 -7.33 23.42
N ARG A 552 -12.13 -7.88 23.92
CA ARG A 552 -12.15 -9.17 24.62
C ARG A 552 -13.09 -9.13 25.82
N LYS A 553 -13.63 -10.30 26.16
CA LYS A 553 -14.49 -10.47 27.33
C LYS A 553 -13.77 -10.03 28.61
N GLY A 554 -14.36 -9.10 29.33
CA GLY A 554 -13.79 -8.52 30.55
C GLY A 554 -12.66 -7.51 30.35
N ALA A 555 -12.40 -7.02 29.13
CA ALA A 555 -11.41 -5.96 28.88
C ALA A 555 -11.93 -4.56 29.24
N LEU A 556 -13.25 -4.36 29.31
CA LEU A 556 -13.88 -3.09 29.64
C LEU A 556 -14.26 -2.99 31.11
N LEU A 557 -14.16 -1.77 31.64
CA LEU A 557 -14.73 -1.37 32.92
C LEU A 557 -16.25 -1.16 32.78
N SER A 558 -16.96 -1.04 33.91
CA SER A 558 -18.39 -0.70 33.90
C SER A 558 -18.68 0.67 33.27
N SER A 559 -17.69 1.56 33.25
CA SER A 559 -17.74 2.85 32.53
C SER A 559 -17.60 2.71 31.00
N GLY A 560 -17.24 1.53 30.50
CA GLY A 560 -16.97 1.30 29.08
C GLY A 560 -15.56 1.67 28.63
N LYS A 561 -14.65 2.04 29.54
CA LYS A 561 -13.22 2.25 29.25
C LYS A 561 -12.42 0.96 29.32
N GLN A 562 -11.31 0.89 28.60
CA GLN A 562 -10.37 -0.23 28.72
C GLN A 562 -9.69 -0.29 30.09
N LYS A 563 -9.54 -1.49 30.67
CA LYS A 563 -8.98 -1.69 32.02
C LYS A 563 -7.51 -1.29 32.18
N ASN A 564 -6.70 -1.53 31.15
CA ASN A 564 -5.24 -1.38 31.19
C ASN A 564 -4.74 -0.13 30.45
N VAL A 565 -5.66 0.78 30.10
CA VAL A 565 -5.38 1.98 29.33
C VAL A 565 -5.78 3.19 30.18
N ASN A 566 -4.94 4.21 30.20
CA ASN A 566 -5.24 5.44 30.94
C ASN A 566 -6.07 6.41 30.09
N VAL A 567 -5.76 6.52 28.80
CA VAL A 567 -6.39 7.44 27.85
C VAL A 567 -6.60 6.75 26.50
N GLU A 568 -7.75 6.96 25.90
CA GLU A 568 -8.12 6.43 24.58
C GLU A 568 -8.38 7.61 23.64
N PHE A 569 -7.75 7.60 22.46
CA PHE A 569 -7.96 8.60 21.42
C PHE A 569 -8.43 7.92 20.13
N PHE A 570 -9.37 8.56 19.44
CA PHE A 570 -9.90 8.12 18.15
C PHE A 570 -9.57 9.18 17.10
N LEU A 571 -8.81 8.79 16.08
CA LEU A 571 -8.44 9.66 14.97
C LEU A 571 -8.95 9.05 13.67
N LEU A 572 -9.78 9.79 12.96
CA LEU A 572 -10.10 9.57 11.56
C LEU A 572 -9.26 10.54 10.74
N ALA A 573 -8.38 10.00 9.92
CA ALA A 573 -7.72 10.73 8.85
C ALA A 573 -8.52 10.52 7.57
N THR A 574 -8.86 11.62 6.89
CA THR A 574 -9.59 11.61 5.63
C THR A 574 -9.54 13.00 4.99
N VAL A 575 -9.49 13.03 3.66
CA VAL A 575 -9.81 14.21 2.87
C VAL A 575 -11.33 14.28 2.75
N PHE A 576 -11.97 15.15 3.54
CA PHE A 576 -13.41 15.37 3.39
C PHE A 576 -13.68 16.12 2.09
N ASP A 577 -14.07 15.38 1.06
CA ASP A 577 -14.47 15.96 -0.22
C ASP A 577 -15.90 16.53 -0.12
N GLU A 578 -16.00 17.85 0.09
CA GLU A 578 -17.30 18.51 0.16
C GLU A 578 -17.98 18.63 -1.21
N ASN A 579 -17.29 18.33 -2.32
CA ASN A 579 -17.91 18.26 -3.66
C ASN A 579 -18.88 17.06 -3.74
N LEU A 580 -18.55 15.97 -3.05
CA LEU A 580 -19.40 14.76 -2.98
C LEU A 580 -20.52 14.87 -1.93
N SER A 581 -20.47 15.91 -1.08
CA SER A 581 -21.44 16.14 -0.02
C SER A 581 -22.87 16.29 -0.57
N TRP A 582 -23.85 15.75 0.15
CA TRP A 582 -25.27 15.97 -0.13
C TRP A 582 -25.69 17.44 -0.02
N TYR A 583 -24.88 18.24 0.68
CA TYR A 583 -25.15 19.62 1.01
C TYR A 583 -24.33 20.60 0.17
N LEU A 584 -23.64 20.17 -0.89
CA LEU A 584 -22.87 21.08 -1.75
C LEU A 584 -23.71 22.26 -2.23
N GLU A 585 -24.92 22.02 -2.76
CA GLU A 585 -25.84 23.09 -3.17
C GLU A 585 -26.22 24.03 -2.02
N ASP A 586 -26.57 23.46 -0.87
CA ASP A 586 -26.92 24.25 0.32
C ASP A 586 -25.73 25.12 0.74
N ASN A 587 -24.52 24.58 0.67
CA ASN A 587 -23.27 25.27 1.03
C ASN A 587 -22.94 26.39 0.05
N ILE A 588 -23.07 26.14 -1.25
CA ILE A 588 -22.94 27.15 -2.30
C ILE A 588 -23.89 28.32 -2.02
N LEU A 589 -25.18 28.03 -1.80
CA LEU A 589 -26.20 29.06 -1.56
C LEU A 589 -26.00 29.79 -0.23
N MET A 590 -25.48 29.11 0.79
CA MET A 590 -25.35 29.66 2.13
C MET A 590 -24.09 30.51 2.31
N PHE A 591 -22.98 30.14 1.67
CA PHE A 591 -21.66 30.70 1.96
C PHE A 591 -21.04 31.49 0.80
N THR A 592 -21.50 31.35 -0.44
CA THR A 592 -20.94 32.13 -1.57
C THR A 592 -21.74 33.40 -1.85
N LEU A 593 -21.08 34.44 -2.37
CA LEU A 593 -21.74 35.72 -2.68
C LEU A 593 -22.49 35.69 -4.03
N ARG A 594 -22.06 34.83 -4.96
CA ARG A 594 -22.67 34.67 -6.29
C ARG A 594 -22.77 33.19 -6.70
N PRO A 595 -23.75 32.46 -6.15
CA PRO A 595 -23.92 31.04 -6.45
C PRO A 595 -24.22 30.76 -7.93
N ASP A 596 -24.74 31.76 -8.67
CA ASP A 596 -25.05 31.66 -10.10
C ASP A 596 -23.82 31.56 -11.02
N LYS A 597 -22.62 31.83 -10.48
CA LYS A 597 -21.37 31.82 -11.25
C LYS A 597 -20.42 30.67 -10.89
N ILE A 598 -20.84 29.78 -10.01
CA ILE A 598 -20.02 28.63 -9.64
C ILE A 598 -20.09 27.62 -10.77
N ASP A 599 -18.91 27.29 -11.28
CA ASP A 599 -18.68 26.10 -12.07
C ASP A 599 -18.19 25.01 -11.12
N LYS A 600 -18.83 23.84 -11.14
CA LYS A 600 -18.46 22.71 -10.27
C LYS A 600 -17.40 21.83 -10.89
N ASP A 601 -17.21 21.96 -12.20
CA ASP A 601 -16.22 21.24 -12.96
C ASP A 601 -14.88 22.01 -12.99
N ASP A 602 -14.83 23.21 -12.37
CA ASP A 602 -13.62 23.99 -12.15
C ASP A 602 -12.74 23.31 -11.08
N GLU A 603 -11.54 22.90 -11.46
CA GLU A 603 -10.58 22.20 -10.59
C GLU A 603 -10.22 23.02 -9.35
N ASP A 604 -10.05 24.33 -9.51
CA ASP A 604 -9.75 25.28 -8.43
C ASP A 604 -10.88 25.32 -7.38
N PHE A 605 -12.13 25.25 -7.83
CA PHE A 605 -13.29 25.14 -6.95
C PHE A 605 -13.32 23.78 -6.25
N GLN A 606 -13.12 22.68 -6.98
CA GLN A 606 -13.10 21.34 -6.41
C GLN A 606 -12.02 21.20 -5.33
N GLU A 607 -10.80 21.67 -5.61
CA GLU A 607 -9.67 21.64 -4.69
C GLU A 607 -9.94 22.48 -3.43
N SER A 608 -10.59 23.65 -3.58
CA SER A 608 -10.97 24.48 -2.43
C SER A 608 -11.92 23.79 -1.43
N ASN A 609 -12.59 22.73 -1.87
CA ASN A 609 -13.57 21.95 -1.11
C ASN A 609 -13.02 20.61 -0.59
N LYS A 610 -11.76 20.26 -0.87
CA LYS A 610 -11.08 19.06 -0.35
C LYS A 610 -10.42 19.33 1.00
N MET A 611 -11.12 18.98 2.08
CA MET A 611 -10.71 19.36 3.43
C MET A 611 -9.86 18.26 4.11
N HIS A 612 -8.54 18.36 3.94
CA HIS A 612 -7.51 17.47 4.50
C HIS A 612 -7.45 17.50 6.03
N SER A 613 -8.18 16.62 6.72
CA SER A 613 -8.46 16.80 8.15
C SER A 613 -8.18 15.57 9.02
N ILE A 614 -8.00 15.81 10.32
CA ILE A 614 -8.08 14.78 11.37
C ILE A 614 -9.30 15.10 12.22
N ASN A 615 -10.25 14.16 12.32
CA ASN A 615 -11.55 14.32 13.00
C ASN A 615 -12.36 15.57 12.56
N GLY A 616 -12.13 16.06 11.34
CA GLY A 616 -12.76 17.28 10.82
C GLY A 616 -12.03 18.58 11.20
N TYR A 617 -10.83 18.54 11.78
CA TYR A 617 -10.04 19.74 12.05
C TYR A 617 -8.78 19.80 11.19
N MET A 618 -8.33 21.02 10.88
CA MET A 618 -7.15 21.31 10.05
C MET A 618 -6.18 22.27 10.75
N TYR A 619 -4.92 22.29 10.34
CA TYR A 619 -3.90 23.28 10.73
C TYR A 619 -3.75 23.50 12.24
N GLY A 620 -3.82 22.42 13.03
CA GLY A 620 -3.58 22.46 14.47
C GLY A 620 -4.77 22.88 15.34
N ASN A 621 -5.98 22.92 14.77
CA ASN A 621 -7.20 23.32 15.47
C ASN A 621 -7.85 22.22 16.32
N GLN A 622 -7.34 20.98 16.25
CA GLN A 622 -7.87 19.82 16.99
C GLN A 622 -7.75 20.01 18.51
N PRO A 623 -8.87 20.02 19.27
CA PRO A 623 -8.84 20.07 20.72
C PRO A 623 -8.71 18.68 21.35
N GLY A 624 -8.48 18.63 22.67
CA GLY A 624 -8.67 17.42 23.48
C GLY A 624 -7.55 16.37 23.45
N LEU A 625 -6.49 16.55 22.66
CA LEU A 625 -5.34 15.61 22.60
C LEU A 625 -4.33 15.86 23.73
N GLU A 626 -4.75 15.67 24.97
CA GLU A 626 -3.91 15.86 26.15
C GLU A 626 -3.73 14.59 26.98
N MET A 627 -2.49 14.26 27.34
CA MET A 627 -2.15 13.06 28.10
C MET A 627 -1.05 13.31 29.14
N CYS A 628 -0.87 12.35 30.04
CA CYS A 628 0.16 12.42 31.07
C CYS A 628 1.41 11.65 30.66
N LYS A 629 2.59 12.21 30.93
CA LYS A 629 3.87 11.50 30.77
C LYS A 629 3.85 10.17 31.52
N GLY A 630 4.19 9.09 30.82
CA GLY A 630 4.25 7.72 31.35
C GLY A 630 2.91 6.99 31.44
N SER A 631 1.80 7.63 31.05
CA SER A 631 0.50 6.95 30.93
C SER A 631 0.48 5.98 29.75
N VAL A 632 -0.36 4.95 29.80
CA VAL A 632 -0.60 4.05 28.67
C VAL A 632 -1.74 4.63 27.85
N VAL A 633 -1.47 4.91 26.58
CA VAL A 633 -2.40 5.55 25.65
C VAL A 633 -2.73 4.58 24.53
N SER A 634 -4.01 4.37 24.28
CA SER A 634 -4.51 3.60 23.14
C SER A 634 -4.97 4.58 22.06
N TRP A 635 -4.31 4.53 20.90
CA TRP A 635 -4.69 5.28 19.71
C TRP A 635 -5.46 4.36 18.77
N HIS A 636 -6.69 4.75 18.45
CA HIS A 636 -7.58 4.09 17.52
C HIS A 636 -7.62 4.92 16.24
N LEU A 637 -6.89 4.46 15.23
CA LEU A 637 -6.69 5.18 13.98
C LEU A 637 -7.57 4.56 12.89
N MET A 638 -8.18 5.40 12.07
CA MET A 638 -9.12 5.02 11.02
C MET A 638 -8.82 5.84 9.77
N GLY A 639 -8.85 5.19 8.60
CA GLY A 639 -8.80 5.85 7.29
C GLY A 639 -10.11 5.70 6.54
N LEU A 640 -10.45 6.67 5.69
CA LEU A 640 -11.67 6.71 4.89
C LEU A 640 -11.43 7.62 3.67
N GLY A 641 -11.99 7.28 2.52
CA GLY A 641 -12.07 8.19 1.36
C GLY A 641 -11.80 7.50 0.02
N SER A 642 -11.09 8.17 -0.87
CA SER A 642 -10.79 7.70 -2.23
C SER A 642 -9.34 7.22 -2.38
N GLU A 643 -8.85 7.07 -3.61
CA GLU A 643 -7.47 6.64 -3.90
C GLU A 643 -6.42 7.64 -3.40
N VAL A 644 -6.78 8.92 -3.23
CA VAL A 644 -5.86 9.93 -2.66
C VAL A 644 -5.63 9.72 -1.16
N ASP A 645 -6.52 9.01 -0.45
CA ASP A 645 -6.46 8.82 1.00
C ASP A 645 -5.42 7.76 1.45
N VAL A 646 -4.17 7.93 1.01
CA VAL A 646 -2.98 7.27 1.53
C VAL A 646 -2.41 8.10 2.67
N HIS A 647 -2.82 7.81 3.90
CA HIS A 647 -2.37 8.58 5.06
C HIS A 647 -1.21 7.91 5.79
N ALA A 648 -0.19 8.68 6.09
CA ALA A 648 0.95 8.29 6.90
C ALA A 648 0.97 9.06 8.23
N ILE A 649 0.16 8.65 9.20
CA ILE A 649 -0.02 9.38 10.47
C ILE A 649 1.18 9.19 11.39
N TYR A 650 2.05 10.19 11.40
CA TYR A 650 3.29 10.28 12.18
C TYR A 650 3.07 10.99 13.51
N PHE A 651 3.64 10.43 14.58
CA PHE A 651 3.69 11.03 15.91
C PHE A 651 5.11 11.49 16.20
N SER A 652 5.34 12.82 16.20
CA SER A 652 6.69 13.33 16.43
C SER A 652 7.21 12.99 17.83
N GLU A 653 8.50 12.66 17.90
CA GLU A 653 9.26 12.28 19.10
C GLU A 653 8.84 11.00 19.84
N ASN A 654 7.60 10.52 19.77
CA ASN A 654 7.12 9.35 20.50
C ASN A 654 6.79 8.19 19.55
N THR A 655 7.19 6.98 19.93
CA THR A 655 6.86 5.76 19.20
C THR A 655 5.71 5.01 19.85
N PHE A 656 5.04 4.18 19.07
CA PHE A 656 3.99 3.26 19.52
C PHE A 656 4.30 1.83 19.10
N VAL A 657 3.50 0.89 19.61
CA VAL A 657 3.50 -0.51 19.20
C VAL A 657 2.18 -0.85 18.55
N THR A 658 2.26 -1.51 17.40
CA THR A 658 1.12 -2.12 16.73
C THR A 658 1.55 -3.43 16.07
N LYS A 659 0.67 -4.43 16.07
CA LYS A 659 0.96 -5.80 15.56
C LYS A 659 2.34 -6.34 16.02
N GLY A 660 2.70 -6.11 17.28
CA GLY A 660 3.97 -6.55 17.88
C GLY A 660 5.24 -5.81 17.42
N THR A 661 5.12 -4.81 16.56
CA THR A 661 6.24 -4.04 15.97
C THR A 661 6.26 -2.59 16.44
N ARG A 662 7.45 -1.98 16.45
CA ARG A 662 7.65 -0.58 16.85
C ARG A 662 7.64 0.36 15.66
N ARG A 663 6.75 1.35 15.66
CA ARG A 663 6.65 2.41 14.64
C ARG A 663 6.40 3.77 15.30
N ASP A 664 6.56 4.85 14.57
CA ASP A 664 6.07 6.19 14.89
C ASP A 664 5.12 6.75 13.82
N THR A 665 5.04 6.08 12.67
CA THR A 665 4.08 6.36 11.59
C THR A 665 3.13 5.19 11.39
N ALA A 666 1.84 5.48 11.24
CA ALA A 666 0.78 4.53 10.94
C ALA A 666 0.20 4.81 9.56
N ASN A 667 0.27 3.83 8.66
CA ASN A 667 -0.35 3.92 7.34
C ASN A 667 -1.84 3.57 7.43
N LEU A 668 -2.70 4.39 6.85
CA LEU A 668 -4.15 4.22 6.78
C LEU A 668 -4.62 4.47 5.35
N PHE A 669 -5.56 3.65 4.91
CA PHE A 669 -6.26 3.69 3.62
C PHE A 669 -7.78 3.69 3.88
N PRO A 670 -8.63 3.89 2.86
CA PRO A 670 -10.08 3.85 3.04
C PRO A 670 -10.57 2.58 3.74
N HIS A 671 -11.37 2.72 4.79
CA HIS A 671 -11.90 1.61 5.60
C HIS A 671 -10.84 0.69 6.22
N THR A 672 -9.69 1.26 6.59
CA THR A 672 -8.66 0.56 7.36
C THR A 672 -8.60 1.06 8.79
N PHE A 673 -8.25 0.15 9.69
CA PHE A 673 -8.30 0.40 11.12
C PHE A 673 -7.05 -0.11 11.81
N LEU A 674 -6.54 0.71 12.72
CA LEU A 674 -5.37 0.36 13.52
C LEU A 674 -5.65 0.65 15.00
N THR A 675 -5.15 -0.22 15.86
CA THR A 675 -4.99 0.06 17.29
C THR A 675 -3.50 0.11 17.59
N ALA A 676 -3.05 1.21 18.16
CA ALA A 676 -1.66 1.46 18.52
C ALA A 676 -1.54 1.81 20.01
N THR A 677 -0.59 1.18 20.69
CA THR A 677 -0.32 1.47 22.11
C THR A 677 0.93 2.32 22.26
N MET A 678 0.80 3.48 22.90
CA MET A 678 1.88 4.42 23.15
C MET A 678 2.09 4.63 24.64
N LYS A 679 3.34 4.85 25.05
CA LYS A 679 3.69 5.31 26.40
C LYS A 679 4.61 6.54 26.30
N PRO A 680 4.07 7.77 26.31
CA PRO A 680 4.86 8.96 26.06
C PRO A 680 5.87 9.21 27.18
N ASP A 681 7.12 9.46 26.83
CA ASP A 681 8.24 9.59 27.78
C ASP A 681 8.97 10.94 27.72
N SER A 682 8.50 11.84 26.86
CA SER A 682 8.94 13.23 26.73
C SER A 682 7.80 14.18 27.08
N GLU A 683 8.10 15.27 27.79
CA GLU A 683 7.14 16.34 28.10
C GLU A 683 7.22 17.40 27.01
N GLY A 684 6.08 17.91 26.57
CA GLY A 684 6.06 18.90 25.49
C GLY A 684 4.73 18.97 24.74
N VAL A 685 4.74 19.80 23.72
CA VAL A 685 3.74 19.80 22.64
C VAL A 685 4.43 19.19 21.44
N PHE A 686 3.79 18.19 20.88
CA PHE A 686 4.29 17.39 19.76
C PHE A 686 3.23 17.37 18.67
N GLU A 687 3.64 16.92 17.51
CA GLU A 687 2.84 16.94 16.30
C GLU A 687 2.32 15.53 16.00
N VAL A 688 1.04 15.44 15.62
CA VAL A 688 0.48 14.29 14.92
C VAL A 688 0.04 14.77 13.54
N SER A 689 0.69 14.28 12.50
CA SER A 689 0.52 14.77 11.14
C SER A 689 0.61 13.65 10.12
N CYS A 690 0.06 13.88 8.94
CA CYS A 690 0.26 12.99 7.81
C CYS A 690 1.61 13.32 7.14
N LEU A 691 2.45 12.32 6.86
CA LEU A 691 3.71 12.51 6.13
C LEU A 691 3.54 12.58 4.62
N THR A 692 2.40 12.12 4.09
CA THR A 692 2.00 12.34 2.71
C THR A 692 1.96 13.84 2.45
N THR A 693 2.78 14.29 1.51
CA THR A 693 3.08 15.72 1.28
C THR A 693 1.84 16.58 1.14
N ASP A 694 0.91 16.23 0.25
CA ASP A 694 -0.24 17.09 -0.07
C ASP A 694 -1.19 17.16 1.11
N HIS A 695 -1.42 16.05 1.81
CA HIS A 695 -2.14 16.03 3.07
C HIS A 695 -1.51 16.94 4.14
N TYR A 696 -0.17 16.94 4.28
CA TYR A 696 0.54 17.79 5.24
C TYR A 696 0.36 19.28 4.93
N THR A 697 0.54 19.65 3.66
CA THR A 697 0.42 21.02 3.16
C THR A 697 -1.04 21.48 3.23
N GLY A 698 -1.97 20.61 2.85
CA GLY A 698 -3.42 20.77 2.92
C GLY A 698 -3.99 20.88 4.33
N GLY A 699 -3.19 20.60 5.37
CA GLY A 699 -3.53 20.92 6.76
C GLY A 699 -3.85 19.73 7.66
N MET A 700 -3.56 18.49 7.23
CA MET A 700 -3.69 17.27 8.02
C MET A 700 -2.55 17.15 9.06
N LYS A 701 -2.48 18.14 9.95
CA LYS A 701 -1.48 18.28 11.01
C LYS A 701 -2.11 18.86 12.27
N GLN A 702 -1.89 18.20 13.40
CA GLN A 702 -2.46 18.53 14.70
C GLN A 702 -1.41 18.48 15.82
N ASN A 703 -1.74 19.07 16.97
CA ASN A 703 -0.85 19.06 18.14
C ASN A 703 -1.41 18.13 19.23
N TYR A 704 -0.55 17.31 19.83
CA TYR A 704 -0.86 16.59 21.06
C TYR A 704 0.08 17.03 22.20
N LYS A 705 -0.43 17.03 23.43
CA LYS A 705 0.27 17.58 24.59
C LYS A 705 0.52 16.53 25.65
N VAL A 706 1.78 16.36 26.02
CA VAL A 706 2.20 15.48 27.11
C VAL A 706 2.57 16.30 28.33
N LYS A 707 1.77 16.21 29.40
CA LYS A 707 1.93 16.96 30.65
C LYS A 707 2.64 16.14 31.73
N LYS A 708 3.36 16.83 32.61
CA LYS A 708 3.86 16.24 33.85
C LYS A 708 2.77 16.19 34.93
N CYS A 709 2.09 15.06 35.04
CA CYS A 709 1.00 14.87 36.01
C CYS A 709 1.47 14.33 37.38
N HIS A 710 2.64 13.68 37.43
CA HIS A 710 3.19 13.10 38.66
C HIS A 710 4.63 13.54 38.92
N TRP A 711 4.89 13.95 40.15
CA TRP A 711 6.19 14.41 40.66
C TRP A 711 7.31 13.35 40.67
N TRP A 712 6.98 12.04 40.61
CA TRP A 712 7.95 10.93 40.75
C TRP A 712 8.40 10.35 39.40
N ASN A 713 7.84 10.84 38.28
CA ASN A 713 8.26 10.45 36.91
C ASN A 713 9.57 11.15 36.54
N VAL A 714 10.66 10.76 37.20
CA VAL A 714 12.03 11.15 36.86
C VAL A 714 12.60 10.12 35.89
N ASP A 715 13.07 10.57 34.74
CA ASP A 715 13.78 9.70 33.80
C ASP A 715 15.16 9.37 34.39
N LEU A 716 15.33 8.12 34.85
CA LEU A 716 16.56 7.58 35.44
C LEU A 716 17.46 6.92 34.39
N SER A 717 17.13 7.02 33.10
CA SER A 717 17.85 6.32 32.03
C SER A 717 19.26 6.88 31.89
N MET A 718 20.26 6.03 32.11
CA MET A 718 21.67 6.36 31.91
C MET A 718 22.12 5.96 30.50
N TYR A 719 22.55 6.94 29.70
CA TYR A 719 23.12 6.73 28.37
C TYR A 719 24.64 6.74 28.48
N LEU A 720 25.25 5.55 28.49
CA LEU A 720 26.68 5.38 28.80
C LEU A 720 27.58 5.42 27.57
N HIS A 721 27.04 5.18 26.37
CA HIS A 721 27.81 5.10 25.14
C HIS A 721 27.48 6.27 24.21
N GLU A 722 28.49 7.00 23.76
CA GLU A 722 28.33 8.17 22.89
C GLU A 722 29.02 7.91 21.55
N THR A 723 28.31 8.15 20.46
CA THR A 723 28.86 8.11 19.10
C THR A 723 28.71 9.49 18.47
N ILE A 724 29.80 10.02 17.92
CA ILE A 724 29.82 11.35 17.31
C ILE A 724 29.90 11.20 15.79
N TYR A 725 29.03 11.91 15.07
CA TYR A 725 29.05 12.04 13.62
C TYR A 725 29.23 13.50 13.23
N TYR A 726 30.04 13.76 12.21
CA TYR A 726 30.23 15.09 11.63
C TYR A 726 29.52 15.09 10.28
N ILE A 727 28.37 15.75 10.19
CA ILE A 727 27.51 15.73 8.99
C ILE A 727 27.34 17.15 8.50
N ALA A 728 27.34 17.37 7.18
CA ALA A 728 26.96 18.65 6.61
C ALA A 728 25.87 18.50 5.56
N ALA A 729 25.02 19.51 5.43
CA ALA A 729 24.17 19.71 4.25
C ALA A 729 25.00 20.44 3.19
N VAL A 730 25.15 19.84 2.01
CA VAL A 730 25.96 20.36 0.91
C VAL A 730 25.15 20.43 -0.39
N GLU A 731 25.28 21.53 -1.13
CA GLU A 731 24.66 21.68 -2.45
C GLU A 731 25.52 21.00 -3.52
N VAL A 732 24.88 20.21 -4.39
CA VAL A 732 25.55 19.43 -5.44
C VAL A 732 24.74 19.46 -6.73
N GLU A 733 25.40 19.29 -7.89
CA GLU A 733 24.71 18.84 -9.11
C GLU A 733 24.42 17.35 -8.97
N TRP A 734 23.15 16.99 -9.05
CA TRP A 734 22.65 15.63 -9.01
C TRP A 734 22.12 15.24 -10.40
N ASP A 735 22.57 14.10 -10.90
CA ASP A 735 22.09 13.55 -12.17
C ASP A 735 21.37 12.22 -11.89
N TYR A 736 20.05 12.19 -12.12
CA TYR A 736 19.21 11.01 -11.88
C TYR A 736 19.53 9.87 -12.85
N SER A 737 19.97 10.20 -14.08
CA SER A 737 20.27 9.23 -15.13
C SER A 737 21.55 9.58 -15.91
N PRO A 738 22.73 9.43 -15.30
CA PRO A 738 24.00 9.71 -15.97
C PRO A 738 24.25 8.87 -17.23
N ASN A 739 23.67 7.66 -17.30
CA ASN A 739 23.78 6.76 -18.44
C ASN A 739 22.39 6.25 -18.87
N ARG A 740 22.03 6.49 -20.14
CA ARG A 740 20.75 6.06 -20.74
C ARG A 740 20.84 4.76 -21.57
N THR A 741 22.00 4.08 -21.56
CA THR A 741 22.18 2.82 -22.33
C THR A 741 21.23 1.74 -21.84
N TRP A 742 21.05 1.61 -20.52
CA TRP A 742 20.14 0.63 -19.93
C TRP A 742 18.68 0.91 -20.31
N GLU A 743 18.27 2.19 -20.27
CA GLU A 743 16.95 2.64 -20.73
C GLU A 743 16.74 2.26 -22.20
N PHE A 744 17.63 2.63 -23.12
CA PHE A 744 17.45 2.38 -24.56
C PHE A 744 17.50 0.91 -24.96
N GLU A 745 18.12 0.05 -24.15
CA GLU A 745 18.09 -1.40 -24.37
C GLU A 745 16.76 -2.04 -23.95
N ARG A 746 16.00 -1.40 -23.06
CA ARG A 746 14.73 -1.92 -22.52
C ARG A 746 13.48 -1.22 -23.04
N HIS A 747 13.54 0.11 -23.08
CA HIS A 747 12.42 1.01 -23.29
C HIS A 747 12.58 1.76 -24.62
N HIS A 748 11.46 2.19 -25.21
CA HIS A 748 11.49 3.02 -26.41
C HIS A 748 11.97 4.45 -26.06
N PRO A 749 12.82 5.09 -26.90
CA PRO A 749 13.27 6.46 -26.66
C PRO A 749 12.09 7.43 -26.69
N GLY A 750 11.98 8.33 -25.71
CA GLY A 750 10.89 9.31 -25.71
C GLY A 750 10.42 9.83 -24.35
N ASN A 751 10.93 9.28 -23.25
CA ASN A 751 10.41 9.58 -21.92
C ASN A 751 10.49 11.10 -21.54
N PRO A 752 9.38 11.69 -21.03
CA PRO A 752 9.30 13.12 -20.70
C PRO A 752 10.25 13.56 -19.58
N PHE A 753 10.58 12.68 -18.63
CA PHE A 753 11.41 12.96 -17.45
C PHE A 753 12.90 13.23 -17.79
N LEU A 754 13.40 12.60 -18.85
CA LEU A 754 14.83 12.65 -19.21
C LEU A 754 15.12 13.43 -20.48
N ASN A 755 14.10 13.69 -21.29
CA ASN A 755 14.27 14.35 -22.57
C ASN A 755 14.39 15.86 -22.41
N LYS A 756 15.48 16.39 -22.96
CA LYS A 756 15.76 17.81 -22.93
C LYS A 756 15.12 18.50 -24.14
N ASN A 757 13.90 19.00 -23.96
CA ASN A 757 13.23 19.88 -24.91
C ASN A 757 13.48 21.36 -24.58
N ASP A 758 12.90 22.28 -25.37
CA ASP A 758 13.12 23.71 -25.17
C ASP A 758 12.66 24.23 -23.79
N LYS A 759 11.64 23.57 -23.19
CA LYS A 759 11.05 23.89 -21.87
C LYS A 759 11.46 22.97 -20.71
N PHE A 760 11.94 21.74 -20.96
CA PHE A 760 12.22 20.76 -19.90
C PHE A 760 13.66 20.83 -19.35
N ILE A 761 13.82 20.49 -18.07
CA ILE A 761 15.13 20.51 -17.37
C ILE A 761 16.00 19.31 -17.78
N GLY A 762 15.41 18.11 -17.83
CA GLY A 762 16.09 16.85 -18.10
C GLY A 762 16.57 16.16 -16.81
N SER A 763 17.66 15.39 -16.86
CA SER A 763 18.07 14.52 -15.74
C SER A 763 18.90 15.19 -14.64
N LYS A 764 19.31 16.45 -14.81
CA LYS A 764 20.28 17.13 -13.95
C LYS A 764 19.64 18.27 -13.17
N TYR A 765 19.81 18.22 -11.86
CA TYR A 765 19.24 19.19 -10.92
C TYR A 765 20.28 19.56 -9.88
N LYS A 766 20.30 20.82 -9.48
CA LYS A 766 20.93 21.23 -8.23
C LYS A 766 20.08 20.74 -7.07
N LYS A 767 20.72 20.06 -6.13
CA LYS A 767 20.11 19.48 -4.93
C LYS A 767 20.94 19.79 -3.70
N VAL A 768 20.39 19.54 -2.52
CA VAL A 768 21.14 19.54 -1.26
C VAL A 768 21.12 18.14 -0.66
N VAL A 769 22.24 17.68 -0.11
CA VAL A 769 22.35 16.32 0.42
C VAL A 769 23.18 16.29 1.71
N TYR A 770 22.88 15.31 2.57
CA TYR A 770 23.72 15.06 3.75
C TYR A 770 25.01 14.32 3.38
N ARG A 771 26.15 14.78 3.89
CA ARG A 771 27.46 14.14 3.69
C ARG A 771 28.26 14.10 4.99
N GLU A 772 29.01 13.01 5.19
CA GLU A 772 29.83 12.80 6.39
C GLU A 772 31.24 13.36 6.20
N TYR A 773 31.79 13.94 7.26
CA TYR A 773 33.15 14.49 7.33
C TYR A 773 33.93 13.76 8.42
N THR A 774 35.27 13.86 8.36
CA THR A 774 36.15 13.13 9.29
C THR A 774 36.17 13.74 10.70
N ASP A 775 35.92 15.04 10.82
CA ASP A 775 36.00 15.78 12.08
C ASP A 775 35.22 17.11 12.05
N GLN A 776 35.22 17.82 13.18
CA GLN A 776 34.54 19.10 13.40
C GLN A 776 35.05 20.27 12.54
N THR A 777 36.17 20.12 11.82
CA THR A 777 36.67 21.19 10.94
C THR A 777 35.89 21.26 9.63
N PHE A 778 35.22 20.17 9.24
CA PHE A 778 34.52 20.02 7.96
C PHE A 778 35.40 20.31 6.74
N SER A 779 36.70 20.00 6.84
CA SER A 779 37.67 20.21 5.76
C SER A 779 37.81 19.00 4.83
N THR A 780 37.66 17.78 5.37
CA THR A 780 37.86 16.53 4.63
C THR A 780 36.58 15.73 4.60
N LEU A 781 36.02 15.55 3.40
CA LEU A 781 34.87 14.68 3.15
C LEU A 781 35.28 13.23 3.42
N LYS A 782 34.43 12.49 4.14
CA LYS A 782 34.67 11.07 4.38
C LYS A 782 34.24 10.27 3.15
N GLU A 783 35.21 9.62 2.50
CA GLU A 783 34.92 8.77 1.35
C GLU A 783 34.00 7.60 1.75
N ARG A 784 32.96 7.37 0.94
CA ARG A 784 32.07 6.22 1.12
C ARG A 784 32.82 4.94 0.81
N ALA A 785 32.61 3.93 1.64
CA ALA A 785 33.09 2.59 1.34
C ALA A 785 32.39 2.04 0.09
N LYS A 786 33.02 1.09 -0.61
CA LYS A 786 32.44 0.47 -1.82
C LYS A 786 31.07 -0.14 -1.55
N GLU A 787 30.87 -0.69 -0.35
CA GLU A 787 29.59 -1.28 0.07
C GLU A 787 28.51 -0.24 0.42
N GLN A 788 28.84 1.05 0.39
CA GLN A 788 27.92 2.17 0.60
C GLN A 788 27.69 2.98 -0.67
N GLN A 789 28.17 2.50 -1.82
CA GLN A 789 27.97 3.16 -3.11
C GLN A 789 26.48 3.34 -3.41
N HIS A 790 25.65 2.33 -3.07
CA HIS A 790 24.21 2.33 -3.31
C HIS A 790 23.45 3.44 -2.59
N LEU A 791 24.01 4.08 -1.56
CA LEU A 791 23.31 5.13 -0.81
C LEU A 791 22.99 6.35 -1.69
N GLU A 792 23.81 6.62 -2.71
CA GLU A 792 23.57 7.68 -3.71
C GLU A 792 23.09 9.01 -3.06
N ILE A 793 21.84 9.42 -3.26
CA ILE A 793 21.33 10.69 -2.74
C ILE A 793 21.28 10.71 -1.21
N GLN A 794 20.98 9.57 -0.59
CA GLN A 794 20.82 9.45 0.86
C GLN A 794 22.06 9.93 1.60
N GLY A 795 21.86 10.41 2.83
CA GLY A 795 22.94 10.70 3.75
C GLY A 795 23.74 9.46 4.19
N PRO A 796 24.79 9.65 5.02
CA PRO A 796 25.54 8.53 5.56
C PRO A 796 24.66 7.59 6.38
N LEU A 797 24.86 6.28 6.23
CA LEU A 797 24.18 5.28 7.05
C LEU A 797 24.61 5.39 8.51
N LEU A 798 23.71 5.81 9.39
CA LEU A 798 23.97 5.94 10.82
C LEU A 798 23.60 4.64 11.52
N MET A 799 24.39 4.22 12.51
CA MET A 799 24.12 2.99 13.26
C MET A 799 24.23 3.23 14.75
N SER A 800 23.28 2.69 15.51
CA SER A 800 23.26 2.81 16.96
C SER A 800 22.63 1.59 17.63
N HIS A 801 22.59 1.62 18.96
CA HIS A 801 21.99 0.57 19.77
C HIS A 801 21.29 1.12 21.00
N VAL A 802 20.43 0.28 21.59
CA VAL A 802 19.68 0.62 22.80
C VAL A 802 20.59 1.11 23.92
N GLY A 803 20.24 2.23 24.53
CA GLY A 803 20.99 2.87 25.62
C GLY A 803 22.17 3.73 25.18
N ALA A 804 22.35 3.94 23.87
CA ALA A 804 23.37 4.84 23.33
C ALA A 804 22.83 6.27 23.13
N LYS A 805 23.76 7.21 22.95
CA LYS A 805 23.54 8.60 22.57
C LYS A 805 24.30 8.88 21.27
N ILE A 806 23.60 9.42 20.28
CA ILE A 806 24.18 9.88 19.02
C ILE A 806 24.32 11.40 19.12
N ILE A 807 25.53 11.89 18.89
CA ILE A 807 25.85 13.32 18.85
C ILE A 807 26.15 13.65 17.40
N ILE A 808 25.30 14.45 16.76
CA ILE A 808 25.53 14.93 15.40
C ILE A 808 26.02 16.36 15.49
N VAL A 809 27.28 16.56 15.12
CA VAL A 809 27.82 17.89 14.85
C VAL A 809 27.45 18.20 13.40
N PHE A 810 26.44 19.03 13.22
CA PHE A 810 25.88 19.36 11.92
C PHE A 810 26.32 20.75 11.47
N LYS A 811 26.91 20.86 10.28
CA LYS A 811 27.24 22.13 9.65
C LYS A 811 26.38 22.36 8.42
N ASN A 812 25.74 23.52 8.35
CA ASN A 812 25.01 23.89 7.15
C ASN A 812 25.96 24.61 6.17
N LEU A 813 26.39 23.91 5.11
CA LEU A 813 27.20 24.48 4.03
C LEU A 813 26.36 24.94 2.84
N ALA A 814 25.04 24.79 2.91
CA ALA A 814 24.11 25.21 1.86
C ALA A 814 23.69 26.68 2.03
N SER A 815 22.92 27.18 1.07
CA SER A 815 22.53 28.60 0.96
C SER A 815 21.34 29.02 1.84
N ARG A 816 20.62 28.07 2.43
CA ARG A 816 19.40 28.32 3.24
C ARG A 816 19.39 27.55 4.56
N PRO A 817 18.57 27.94 5.55
CA PRO A 817 18.50 27.23 6.83
C PRO A 817 17.98 25.80 6.66
N TYR A 818 18.63 24.86 7.35
CA TYR A 818 18.23 23.45 7.36
C TYR A 818 18.41 22.89 8.78
N SER A 819 17.84 21.71 9.05
CA SER A 819 18.05 20.97 10.29
C SER A 819 18.39 19.49 10.00
N ILE A 820 18.47 18.70 11.07
CA ILE A 820 18.59 17.24 10.98
C ILE A 820 17.88 16.62 12.20
N HIS A 821 16.89 15.77 11.94
CA HIS A 821 16.12 15.03 12.94
C HIS A 821 15.80 13.63 12.41
N ALA A 822 15.58 12.67 13.30
CA ALA A 822 15.33 11.28 12.94
C ALA A 822 14.02 10.79 13.54
N HIS A 823 13.33 9.92 12.80
CA HIS A 823 12.23 9.13 13.30
C HIS A 823 12.70 8.22 14.46
N GLY A 824 11.78 7.86 15.32
CA GLY A 824 11.95 6.93 16.43
C GLY A 824 12.81 7.40 17.60
N VAL A 825 13.68 8.41 17.43
CA VAL A 825 14.63 8.85 18.47
C VAL A 825 13.95 9.66 19.57
N LYS A 826 14.69 9.89 20.66
CA LYS A 826 14.28 10.79 21.74
C LYS A 826 15.22 11.98 21.81
N THR A 827 14.69 13.18 21.95
CA THR A 827 15.48 14.39 22.26
C THR A 827 15.10 15.02 23.61
N ASP A 828 15.81 16.09 23.98
CA ASP A 828 15.58 16.82 25.23
C ASP A 828 14.52 17.93 25.12
N SER A 829 14.08 18.24 23.90
CA SER A 829 13.19 19.36 23.59
C SER A 829 12.28 18.95 22.46
N SER A 830 10.98 19.29 22.55
CA SER A 830 10.05 19.04 21.44
C SER A 830 10.31 19.89 20.20
N VAL A 831 11.13 20.94 20.32
CA VAL A 831 11.51 21.81 19.19
C VAL A 831 12.90 21.43 18.70
N VAL A 832 12.98 21.11 17.40
CA VAL A 832 14.24 20.88 16.68
C VAL A 832 14.91 22.21 16.35
N ALA A 833 16.19 22.34 16.67
CA ALA A 833 16.93 23.57 16.39
C ALA A 833 17.19 23.75 14.89
N VAL A 834 16.96 24.95 14.36
CA VAL A 834 17.33 25.32 12.97
C VAL A 834 18.81 25.68 12.89
N THR A 835 19.53 25.25 11.85
CA THR A 835 20.94 25.63 11.61
C THR A 835 21.03 26.55 10.39
N ASN A 836 21.46 27.79 10.62
CA ASN A 836 21.56 28.79 9.53
C ASN A 836 22.78 28.51 8.62
N PRO A 837 22.79 29.04 7.39
CA PRO A 837 23.94 28.94 6.49
C PRO A 837 25.26 29.34 7.14
N GLY A 838 26.27 28.49 7.04
CA GLY A 838 27.60 28.67 7.63
C GLY A 838 27.69 28.35 9.14
N GLU A 839 26.57 28.15 9.83
CA GLU A 839 26.51 27.79 11.24
C GLU A 839 26.81 26.30 11.46
N THR A 840 27.28 25.96 12.66
CA THR A 840 27.43 24.58 13.13
C THR A 840 26.65 24.42 14.43
N LYS A 841 25.76 23.42 14.48
CA LYS A 841 24.99 23.08 15.67
C LYS A 841 25.14 21.61 16.02
N THR A 842 25.00 21.30 17.30
CA THR A 842 25.07 19.93 17.81
C THR A 842 23.69 19.43 18.17
N TYR A 843 23.29 18.31 17.58
CA TYR A 843 22.04 17.59 17.86
C TYR A 843 22.36 16.35 18.70
N VAL A 844 21.50 16.05 19.66
CA VAL A 844 21.68 14.92 20.57
C VAL A 844 20.46 14.03 20.48
N TRP A 845 20.64 12.84 19.92
CA TRP A 845 19.61 11.81 19.84
C TRP A 845 19.89 10.73 20.88
N LYS A 846 18.92 10.49 21.75
CA LYS A 846 18.94 9.41 22.73
C LYS A 846 18.21 8.22 22.14
N ILE A 847 18.76 7.02 22.37
CA ILE A 847 18.18 5.75 21.88
C ILE A 847 17.66 4.95 23.08
N PRO A 848 16.49 5.29 23.64
CA PRO A 848 15.82 4.47 24.64
C PRO A 848 15.34 3.12 24.06
N GLU A 849 14.81 2.25 24.92
CA GLU A 849 14.19 0.98 24.53
C GLU A 849 13.05 1.18 23.51
N ARG A 850 12.26 2.25 23.66
CA ARG A 850 11.21 2.63 22.71
C ARG A 850 11.72 3.19 21.37
N SER A 851 13.02 3.35 21.15
CA SER A 851 13.59 3.68 19.83
C SER A 851 14.18 2.44 19.13
N SER A 852 14.07 1.29 19.79
CA SER A 852 14.72 0.04 19.42
C SER A 852 13.68 -1.00 18.98
N PRO A 853 14.13 -2.07 18.30
CA PRO A 853 13.24 -3.15 17.87
C PRO A 853 12.39 -3.71 19.02
N GLU A 854 11.11 -3.95 18.76
CA GLU A 854 10.21 -4.71 19.63
C GLU A 854 10.33 -6.22 19.32
N ARG A 855 9.67 -7.09 20.10
CA ARG A 855 9.72 -8.55 19.89
C ARG A 855 9.33 -9.00 18.48
N GLY A 856 8.38 -8.30 17.85
CA GLY A 856 7.95 -8.59 16.49
C GLY A 856 8.84 -8.00 15.41
N ASP A 857 9.85 -7.20 15.76
CA ASP A 857 10.76 -6.61 14.78
C ASP A 857 11.97 -7.50 14.49
N SER A 858 12.63 -7.21 13.36
CA SER A 858 13.98 -7.68 13.09
C SER A 858 14.97 -7.16 14.14
N PRO A 859 16.08 -7.86 14.42
CA PRO A 859 17.05 -7.44 15.46
C PRO A 859 17.67 -6.04 15.27
N CYS A 860 17.53 -5.49 14.07
CA CYS A 860 17.80 -4.11 13.70
C CYS A 860 16.59 -3.58 12.94
N ILE A 861 16.19 -2.34 13.23
CA ILE A 861 15.17 -1.59 12.48
C ILE A 861 15.76 -0.32 11.90
N ALA A 862 15.13 0.22 10.87
CA ALA A 862 15.51 1.46 10.22
C ALA A 862 14.54 2.59 10.58
N TRP A 863 15.10 3.81 10.62
CA TRP A 863 14.39 5.07 10.79
C TRP A 863 14.93 6.05 9.74
N ALA A 864 14.05 6.85 9.14
CA ALA A 864 14.49 7.94 8.29
C ALA A 864 14.94 9.15 9.13
N TYR A 865 15.96 9.86 8.66
CA TYR A 865 16.31 11.18 9.17
C TYR A 865 16.31 12.23 8.06
N HIS A 866 15.78 13.41 8.36
CA HIS A 866 15.51 14.48 7.39
C HIS A 866 15.60 15.85 8.06
N SER A 867 15.42 16.91 7.26
CA SER A 867 15.29 18.28 7.77
C SER A 867 13.84 18.56 8.16
N THR A 868 13.66 19.39 9.18
CA THR A 868 12.36 19.76 9.79
C THR A 868 12.11 21.26 9.69
N VAL A 869 12.88 21.99 8.89
CA VAL A 869 12.65 23.44 8.67
C VAL A 869 11.44 23.60 7.77
N ASP A 870 11.49 22.92 6.62
CA ASP A 870 10.38 22.70 5.72
C ASP A 870 10.39 21.22 5.34
N MET A 871 9.53 20.42 5.97
CA MET A 871 9.59 18.96 5.83
C MET A 871 9.40 18.51 4.38
N VAL A 872 8.57 19.22 3.62
CA VAL A 872 8.25 18.92 2.23
C VAL A 872 9.42 19.33 1.34
N LYS A 873 9.71 20.64 1.30
CA LYS A 873 10.65 21.19 0.31
C LYS A 873 12.08 20.75 0.60
N ASP A 874 12.47 20.60 1.86
CA ASP A 874 13.82 20.14 2.20
C ASP A 874 14.04 18.67 1.81
N THR A 875 13.02 17.82 1.96
CA THR A 875 13.10 16.40 1.60
C THR A 875 13.18 16.22 0.09
N TYR A 876 12.30 16.86 -0.68
CA TYR A 876 12.36 16.85 -2.15
C TYR A 876 13.66 17.47 -2.68
N SER A 877 14.19 18.51 -2.01
CA SER A 877 15.50 19.08 -2.36
C SER A 877 16.68 18.11 -2.13
N GLY A 878 16.49 17.03 -1.35
CA GLY A 878 17.41 15.90 -1.22
C GLY A 878 17.90 15.56 0.20
N LEU A 879 17.36 16.20 1.26
CA LEU A 879 17.78 15.96 2.65
C LEU A 879 17.07 14.76 3.29
N ILE A 880 17.58 13.56 3.01
CA ILE A 880 17.08 12.31 3.58
C ILE A 880 18.24 11.34 3.88
N GLY A 881 18.08 10.46 4.87
CA GLY A 881 19.02 9.37 5.13
C GLY A 881 18.51 8.33 6.11
N THR A 882 19.29 7.28 6.33
CA THR A 882 18.88 6.12 7.13
C THR A 882 19.64 6.02 8.46
N LEU A 883 18.91 5.89 9.56
CA LEU A 883 19.39 5.51 10.89
C LEU A 883 18.99 4.06 11.20
N ILE A 884 19.95 3.21 11.50
CA ILE A 884 19.72 1.83 11.94
C ILE A 884 19.88 1.74 13.46
N VAL A 885 18.87 1.18 14.14
CA VAL A 885 18.93 0.88 15.58
C VAL A 885 18.84 -0.61 15.81
N CYS A 886 19.85 -1.18 16.48
CA CYS A 886 19.93 -2.60 16.78
C CYS A 886 19.93 -2.89 18.30
N HIS A 887 19.59 -4.13 18.68
CA HIS A 887 19.97 -4.61 20.01
C HIS A 887 21.50 -4.78 20.13
N ARG A 888 22.07 -4.43 21.29
CA ARG A 888 23.54 -4.35 21.50
C ARG A 888 24.32 -5.61 21.11
N HIS A 889 23.72 -6.79 21.28
CA HIS A 889 24.36 -8.09 20.97
C HIS A 889 24.45 -8.40 19.47
N TYR A 890 23.73 -7.65 18.61
CA TYR A 890 23.69 -7.86 17.17
C TYR A 890 24.60 -6.89 16.39
N LEU A 891 25.28 -5.97 17.10
CA LEU A 891 26.29 -5.14 16.47
C LEU A 891 27.50 -5.98 16.04
N PRO A 892 28.14 -5.66 14.90
CA PRO A 892 29.29 -6.40 14.42
C PRO A 892 30.39 -6.47 15.49
N SER A 893 30.73 -7.68 15.94
CA SER A 893 31.90 -7.94 16.78
C SER A 893 33.09 -8.35 15.92
N PHE A 894 34.31 -8.29 16.47
CA PHE A 894 35.53 -8.78 15.79
C PHE A 894 35.45 -10.27 15.37
N HIS A 895 34.49 -11.06 15.87
CA HIS A 895 34.37 -12.50 15.63
C HIS A 895 33.16 -12.92 14.77
N THR A 896 32.27 -12.00 14.38
CA THR A 896 31.07 -12.30 13.57
C THR A 896 31.31 -11.98 12.09
N LYS A 897 30.88 -12.88 11.17
CA LYS A 897 30.85 -12.57 9.74
C LYS A 897 30.02 -11.30 9.50
N LYS A 898 30.60 -10.31 8.81
CA LYS A 898 29.93 -9.06 8.43
C LYS A 898 28.72 -9.39 7.56
N LYS A 899 27.54 -8.96 8.00
CA LYS A 899 26.28 -9.03 7.24
C LYS A 899 26.31 -7.97 6.14
N VAL A 900 25.80 -8.29 4.95
CA VAL A 900 25.65 -7.31 3.87
C VAL A 900 24.43 -6.46 4.19
N GLN A 901 24.53 -5.15 3.98
CA GLN A 901 23.48 -4.20 4.37
C GLN A 901 23.27 -3.21 3.24
N PHE A 902 22.02 -3.11 2.78
CA PHE A 902 21.59 -2.14 1.79
C PHE A 902 20.45 -1.31 2.36
N ALA A 903 20.41 -0.02 2.02
CA ALA A 903 19.34 0.88 2.39
C ALA A 903 18.76 1.46 1.10
N LEU A 904 17.47 1.31 0.90
CA LEU A 904 16.76 1.69 -0.31
C LEU A 904 15.61 2.61 0.08
N LEU A 905 15.61 3.79 -0.52
CA LEU A 905 14.54 4.77 -0.48
C LEU A 905 13.85 4.71 -1.83
N PHE A 906 12.57 4.37 -1.81
CA PHE A 906 11.66 4.52 -2.94
C PHE A 906 10.93 5.84 -2.72
N MET A 907 11.06 6.74 -3.70
CA MET A 907 10.47 8.08 -3.65
C MET A 907 10.45 8.68 -5.06
N VAL A 908 9.32 9.26 -5.44
CA VAL A 908 9.17 10.19 -6.56
C VAL A 908 9.68 11.55 -6.10
N PHE A 909 10.86 11.94 -6.58
CA PHE A 909 11.41 13.25 -6.25
C PHE A 909 10.72 14.32 -7.08
N ASP A 910 9.74 15.00 -6.49
CA ASP A 910 9.09 16.15 -7.08
C ASP A 910 10.02 17.38 -7.04
N GLU A 911 10.70 17.65 -8.15
CA GLU A 911 11.57 18.82 -8.26
C GLU A 911 10.79 20.14 -8.40
N ASN A 912 9.47 20.11 -8.61
CA ASN A 912 8.64 21.30 -8.59
C ASN A 912 8.57 21.88 -7.16
N GLU A 913 8.59 21.01 -6.14
CA GLU A 913 8.65 21.40 -4.74
C GLU A 913 10.06 21.73 -4.24
N SER A 914 11.08 21.49 -5.07
CA SER A 914 12.47 21.76 -4.73
C SER A 914 12.73 23.26 -4.56
N TRP A 915 13.49 23.58 -3.52
CA TRP A 915 14.01 24.92 -3.29
C TRP A 915 14.88 25.47 -4.42
N TYR A 916 15.37 24.59 -5.30
CA TYR A 916 16.29 24.91 -6.38
C TYR A 916 15.60 24.94 -7.76
N LEU A 917 14.28 24.79 -7.84
CA LEU A 917 13.54 24.78 -9.12
C LEU A 917 13.93 25.97 -10.02
N ASP A 918 13.85 27.20 -9.51
CA ASP A 918 14.18 28.41 -10.29
C ASP A 918 15.62 28.43 -10.80
N GLU A 919 16.57 27.95 -9.98
CA GLU A 919 17.97 27.84 -10.36
C GLU A 919 18.16 26.77 -11.43
N ASN A 920 17.44 25.64 -11.31
CA ASN A 920 17.46 24.53 -12.25
C ASN A 920 16.86 24.94 -13.60
N ILE A 921 15.72 25.63 -13.61
CA ILE A 921 15.12 26.21 -14.81
C ILE A 921 16.14 27.09 -15.53
N LYS A 922 16.76 28.04 -14.81
CA LYS A 922 17.73 28.96 -15.40
C LYS A 922 19.00 28.28 -15.90
N THR A 923 19.44 27.21 -15.24
CA THR A 923 20.73 26.56 -15.50
C THR A 923 20.63 25.53 -16.62
N TYR A 924 19.57 24.74 -16.61
CA TYR A 924 19.48 23.53 -17.42
C TYR A 924 18.53 23.65 -18.61
N THR A 925 17.50 24.50 -18.58
CA THR A 925 16.60 24.67 -19.75
C THR A 925 17.28 25.49 -20.86
N THR A 926 16.91 25.27 -22.12
CA THR A 926 17.49 26.05 -23.25
C THR A 926 16.81 27.43 -23.38
N LYS A 927 15.53 27.54 -23.03
CA LYS A 927 14.74 28.78 -23.07
C LYS A 927 13.95 28.99 -21.77
N PRO A 928 14.60 29.45 -20.68
CA PRO A 928 13.94 29.66 -19.39
C PRO A 928 12.71 30.58 -19.43
N GLN A 929 12.67 31.52 -20.38
CA GLN A 929 11.56 32.46 -20.55
C GLN A 929 10.25 31.81 -21.05
N LEU A 930 10.31 30.58 -21.56
CA LEU A 930 9.15 29.84 -22.07
C LEU A 930 8.60 28.83 -21.07
N VAL A 931 9.23 28.70 -19.90
CA VAL A 931 8.79 27.76 -18.87
C VAL A 931 7.58 28.37 -18.17
N ASP A 932 6.46 27.70 -18.32
CA ASP A 932 5.31 27.84 -17.44
C ASP A 932 5.42 26.76 -16.37
N LYS A 933 5.27 27.14 -15.10
CA LYS A 933 5.37 26.21 -13.98
C LYS A 933 4.06 25.46 -13.72
N GLU A 934 2.96 25.99 -14.23
CA GLU A 934 1.63 25.39 -14.10
C GLU A 934 1.32 24.47 -15.30
N ASP A 935 2.21 24.39 -16.29
CA ASP A 935 2.07 23.46 -17.43
C ASP A 935 2.29 22.02 -16.94
N GLU A 936 1.26 21.19 -17.08
CA GLU A 936 1.26 19.79 -16.60
C GLU A 936 2.41 18.97 -17.16
N GLU A 937 2.74 19.12 -18.45
CA GLU A 937 3.90 18.41 -19.03
C GLU A 937 5.22 18.82 -18.37
N PHE A 938 5.36 20.09 -17.97
CA PHE A 938 6.53 20.57 -17.23
C PHE A 938 6.55 20.01 -15.81
N LEU A 939 5.42 20.05 -15.09
CA LEU A 939 5.28 19.47 -13.76
C LEU A 939 5.65 17.99 -13.77
N GLU A 940 5.08 17.23 -14.70
CA GLU A 940 5.31 15.81 -14.85
C GLU A 940 6.78 15.52 -15.21
N SER A 941 7.40 16.32 -16.09
CA SER A 941 8.82 16.16 -16.44
C SER A 941 9.79 16.26 -15.26
N ASN A 942 9.35 16.86 -14.15
CA ASN A 942 10.13 17.10 -12.94
C ASN A 942 9.81 16.11 -11.80
N LYS A 943 8.88 15.18 -11.99
CA LYS A 943 8.60 14.08 -11.04
C LYS A 943 9.54 12.90 -11.31
N MET A 944 10.62 12.82 -10.52
CA MET A 944 11.68 11.84 -10.76
C MET A 944 11.46 10.55 -9.94
N HIS A 945 10.84 9.56 -10.55
CA HIS A 945 10.47 8.26 -9.97
C HIS A 945 11.69 7.36 -9.70
N ALA A 946 12.32 7.49 -8.52
CA ALA A 946 13.67 7.00 -8.31
C ALA A 946 13.85 6.03 -7.13
N ILE A 947 14.87 5.17 -7.23
CA ILE A 947 15.41 4.41 -6.09
C ILE A 947 16.74 5.06 -5.68
N ASN A 948 16.81 5.57 -4.45
CA ASN A 948 17.95 6.37 -3.94
C ASN A 948 18.35 7.54 -4.86
N GLY A 949 17.36 8.14 -5.55
CA GLY A 949 17.59 9.26 -6.47
C GLY A 949 18.25 8.84 -7.79
N LYS A 950 18.16 7.57 -8.20
CA LYS A 950 18.56 7.09 -9.53
C LYS A 950 17.41 6.38 -10.24
N VAL A 951 17.39 6.53 -11.57
CA VAL A 951 16.37 5.92 -12.46
C VAL A 951 17.01 5.02 -13.52
N PHE A 952 16.23 4.13 -14.13
CA PHE A 952 16.60 3.27 -15.27
C PHE A 952 17.95 2.54 -15.10
N GLY A 953 18.12 1.81 -13.99
CA GLY A 953 19.32 0.98 -13.77
C GLY A 953 20.59 1.74 -13.37
N ASN A 954 20.52 3.06 -13.15
CA ASN A 954 21.66 3.87 -12.72
C ASN A 954 22.01 3.72 -11.23
N LEU A 955 21.19 3.00 -10.45
CA LEU A 955 21.53 2.63 -9.09
C LEU A 955 22.57 1.48 -9.09
N HIS A 956 23.76 1.75 -8.56
CA HIS A 956 24.87 0.80 -8.55
C HIS A 956 25.28 0.39 -7.12
N GLY A 957 26.17 -0.60 -7.01
CA GLY A 957 26.74 -1.03 -5.71
C GLY A 957 25.94 -2.11 -4.99
N LEU A 958 24.83 -2.58 -5.55
CA LEU A 958 24.02 -3.69 -5.04
C LEU A 958 24.62 -5.04 -5.42
N THR A 959 25.83 -5.34 -4.93
CA THR A 959 26.55 -6.59 -5.23
C THR A 959 26.74 -7.44 -3.98
N MET A 960 26.38 -8.71 -4.07
CA MET A 960 26.48 -9.71 -2.99
C MET A 960 26.95 -11.05 -3.55
N HIS A 961 27.18 -12.04 -2.69
CA HIS A 961 27.57 -13.40 -3.12
C HIS A 961 26.56 -14.44 -2.65
N VAL A 962 26.47 -15.55 -3.38
CA VAL A 962 25.69 -16.73 -2.98
C VAL A 962 26.04 -17.15 -1.54
N GLY A 963 25.00 -17.23 -0.70
CA GLY A 963 25.08 -17.60 0.70
C GLY A 963 25.48 -16.47 1.66
N ASP A 964 25.59 -15.23 1.18
CA ASP A 964 25.64 -14.06 2.07
C ASP A 964 24.31 -13.92 2.84
N ARG A 965 24.35 -13.28 4.00
CA ARG A 965 23.13 -12.82 4.70
C ARG A 965 23.00 -11.33 4.45
N VAL A 966 21.87 -10.92 3.89
CA VAL A 966 21.65 -9.56 3.40
C VAL A 966 20.47 -8.95 4.15
N SER A 967 20.68 -7.82 4.81
CA SER A 967 19.59 -6.96 5.30
C SER A 967 19.32 -5.86 4.29
N TRP A 968 18.08 -5.72 3.88
CA TRP A 968 17.59 -4.59 3.11
C TRP A 968 16.73 -3.71 4.03
N TYR A 969 17.11 -2.45 4.16
CA TYR A 969 16.34 -1.43 4.87
C TYR A 969 15.55 -0.64 3.83
N LEU A 970 14.27 -0.98 3.69
CA LEU A 970 13.35 -0.39 2.73
C LEU A 970 12.64 0.79 3.37
N MET A 971 12.54 1.90 2.64
CA MET A 971 11.89 3.13 3.08
C MET A 971 11.02 3.70 1.95
N GLY A 972 9.79 4.10 2.28
CA GLY A 972 8.94 4.95 1.45
C GLY A 972 8.78 6.34 2.07
N MET A 973 8.81 7.40 1.26
CA MET A 973 8.59 8.79 1.64
C MET A 973 8.04 9.54 0.41
N GLY A 974 7.23 10.58 0.62
CA GLY A 974 6.76 11.42 -0.48
C GLY A 974 5.26 11.72 -0.37
N ASN A 975 4.56 11.70 -1.50
CA ASN A 975 3.18 12.12 -1.67
C ASN A 975 2.18 10.95 -1.78
N GLU A 976 0.95 11.23 -2.21
CA GLU A 976 -0.13 10.27 -2.43
C GLU A 976 0.26 9.20 -3.47
N ILE A 977 0.97 9.61 -4.52
CA ILE A 977 1.53 8.72 -5.55
C ILE A 977 2.68 7.85 -5.02
N ASP A 978 3.29 8.16 -3.87
CA ASP A 978 4.43 7.42 -3.30
C ASP A 978 4.01 6.12 -2.59
N MET A 979 3.12 5.35 -3.22
CA MET A 979 2.91 3.94 -2.91
C MET A 979 3.85 3.10 -3.79
N HIS A 980 4.68 2.27 -3.16
CA HIS A 980 5.66 1.48 -3.89
C HIS A 980 5.61 0.02 -3.46
N THR A 981 5.65 -0.88 -4.42
CA THR A 981 5.63 -2.32 -4.17
C THR A 981 6.96 -2.92 -4.63
N ALA A 982 7.93 -2.94 -3.71
CA ALA A 982 9.32 -3.28 -4.02
C ALA A 982 9.47 -4.78 -4.30
N HIS A 983 9.68 -5.15 -5.58
CA HIS A 983 9.81 -6.52 -6.05
C HIS A 983 11.27 -6.90 -6.33
N PHE A 984 11.67 -8.10 -5.89
CA PHE A 984 13.00 -8.68 -6.12
C PHE A 984 12.92 -9.92 -7.01
N HIS A 985 13.42 -9.83 -8.24
CA HIS A 985 13.45 -10.98 -9.14
C HIS A 985 14.36 -12.09 -8.60
N GLY A 986 13.94 -13.35 -8.72
CA GLY A 986 14.75 -14.54 -8.48
C GLY A 986 14.95 -14.92 -7.01
N HIS A 987 14.58 -14.05 -6.07
CA HIS A 987 14.78 -14.28 -4.63
C HIS A 987 13.64 -13.70 -3.80
N SER A 988 12.98 -14.54 -3.01
CA SER A 988 12.16 -14.08 -1.89
C SER A 988 13.02 -13.58 -0.72
N PHE A 989 12.40 -12.79 0.15
CA PHE A 989 12.96 -12.32 1.41
C PHE A 989 12.03 -12.67 2.59
N ASP A 990 12.64 -12.79 3.77
CA ASP A 990 11.93 -12.94 5.03
C ASP A 990 11.77 -11.57 5.69
N TYR A 991 10.64 -11.34 6.35
CA TYR A 991 10.47 -10.18 7.22
C TYR A 991 9.75 -10.56 8.51
N LYS A 992 9.94 -9.74 9.53
CA LYS A 992 9.34 -9.95 10.85
C LYS A 992 8.20 -8.98 11.12
N GLN A 993 7.15 -9.52 11.71
CA GLN A 993 6.06 -8.79 12.36
C GLN A 993 5.62 -9.61 13.57
N THR A 994 4.37 -10.06 13.67
CA THR A 994 3.96 -10.99 14.74
C THR A 994 4.59 -12.38 14.63
N GLY A 995 5.04 -12.75 13.43
CA GLY A 995 5.78 -13.96 13.12
C GLY A 995 6.89 -13.69 12.10
N LEU A 996 7.46 -14.76 11.56
CA LEU A 996 8.36 -14.72 10.42
C LEU A 996 7.55 -15.04 9.15
N TYR A 997 7.45 -14.08 8.25
CA TYR A 997 6.68 -14.18 7.01
C TYR A 997 7.60 -14.07 5.80
N ARG A 998 7.18 -14.64 4.67
CA ARG A 998 7.95 -14.61 3.42
C ARG A 998 7.18 -13.96 2.27
N ALA A 999 7.85 -13.06 1.58
CA ALA A 999 7.37 -12.39 0.38
C ALA A 999 8.52 -12.12 -0.58
N ASP A 1000 8.21 -11.71 -1.80
CA ASP A 1000 9.14 -11.17 -2.79
C ASP A 1000 8.71 -9.77 -3.28
N VAL A 1001 7.58 -9.27 -2.79
CA VAL A 1001 7.07 -7.91 -2.92
C VAL A 1001 6.80 -7.34 -1.52
N PHE A 1002 7.20 -6.09 -1.27
CA PHE A 1002 6.89 -5.39 -0.02
C PHE A 1002 6.27 -4.03 -0.30
N ASP A 1003 5.14 -3.75 0.36
CA ASP A 1003 4.42 -2.49 0.20
C ASP A 1003 5.06 -1.38 1.06
N LEU A 1004 5.37 -0.24 0.43
CA LEU A 1004 6.01 0.92 1.01
C LEU A 1004 5.15 2.16 0.73
N PHE A 1005 4.82 2.89 1.79
CA PHE A 1005 4.09 4.15 1.76
C PHE A 1005 4.93 5.23 2.43
N PRO A 1006 4.57 6.52 2.36
CA PRO A 1006 5.26 7.55 3.11
C PRO A 1006 5.41 7.18 4.60
N GLY A 1007 6.63 7.24 5.13
CA GLY A 1007 6.92 6.86 6.52
C GLY A 1007 6.98 5.35 6.82
N THR A 1008 6.88 4.49 5.80
CA THR A 1008 7.06 3.05 5.96
C THR A 1008 8.54 2.71 6.00
N PHE A 1009 9.02 2.19 7.13
CA PHE A 1009 10.39 1.71 7.27
C PHE A 1009 10.40 0.24 7.67
N GLN A 1010 10.94 -0.62 6.80
CA GLN A 1010 10.97 -2.06 7.02
C GLN A 1010 12.36 -2.64 6.81
N THR A 1011 12.73 -3.62 7.65
CA THR A 1011 13.92 -4.45 7.45
C THR A 1011 13.51 -5.82 6.93
N VAL A 1012 13.96 -6.17 5.73
CA VAL A 1012 13.80 -7.51 5.14
C VAL A 1012 15.13 -8.22 4.99
N GLU A 1013 15.10 -9.55 5.03
CA GLU A 1013 16.26 -10.42 5.14
C GLU A 1013 16.31 -11.41 3.99
N MET A 1014 17.43 -11.44 3.26
CA MET A 1014 17.57 -12.28 2.08
C MET A 1014 18.84 -13.15 2.18
N THR A 1015 18.74 -14.38 1.69
CA THR A 1015 19.89 -15.28 1.52
C THR A 1015 19.98 -15.71 0.05
N PRO A 1016 20.74 -14.97 -0.79
CA PRO A 1016 20.79 -15.23 -2.22
C PRO A 1016 21.40 -16.61 -2.53
N ARG A 1017 20.77 -17.35 -3.46
CA ARG A 1017 21.19 -18.70 -3.86
C ARG A 1017 21.61 -18.81 -5.31
N ASN A 1018 21.01 -18.01 -6.19
CA ASN A 1018 21.24 -18.12 -7.63
C ASN A 1018 22.10 -16.95 -8.13
N PRO A 1019 23.26 -17.22 -8.76
CA PRO A 1019 24.07 -16.18 -9.34
C PRO A 1019 23.38 -15.58 -10.58
N GLY A 1020 23.53 -14.27 -10.77
CA GLY A 1020 22.89 -13.54 -11.86
C GLY A 1020 22.77 -12.05 -11.55
N THR A 1021 22.36 -11.29 -12.56
CA THR A 1021 21.93 -9.90 -12.41
C THR A 1021 20.40 -9.88 -12.49
N TRP A 1022 19.78 -9.50 -11.38
CA TRP A 1022 18.35 -9.60 -11.15
C TRP A 1022 17.73 -8.21 -11.09
N LEU A 1023 16.52 -8.07 -11.60
CA LEU A 1023 15.77 -6.81 -11.54
C LEU A 1023 15.27 -6.54 -10.12
N LEU A 1024 15.27 -5.26 -9.75
CA LEU A 1024 14.66 -4.70 -8.56
C LEU A 1024 13.82 -3.51 -9.01
N HIS A 1025 12.52 -3.53 -8.81
CA HIS A 1025 11.65 -2.44 -9.26
C HIS A 1025 10.45 -2.26 -8.33
N CYS A 1026 9.78 -1.12 -8.48
CA CYS A 1026 8.43 -0.92 -7.97
C CYS A 1026 7.44 -1.62 -8.92
N HIS A 1027 6.42 -2.33 -8.43
CA HIS A 1027 5.44 -3.03 -9.28
C HIS A 1027 4.26 -2.14 -9.73
N VAL A 1028 4.21 -0.89 -9.27
CA VAL A 1028 3.24 0.11 -9.75
C VAL A 1028 3.61 0.53 -11.19
N THR A 1029 2.62 0.49 -12.09
CA THR A 1029 2.81 0.66 -13.54
C THR A 1029 3.55 1.95 -13.92
N ASP A 1030 3.08 3.11 -13.50
CA ASP A 1030 3.69 4.40 -13.86
C ASP A 1030 5.10 4.51 -13.31
N HIS A 1031 5.33 4.00 -12.10
CA HIS A 1031 6.66 3.97 -11.50
C HIS A 1031 7.66 3.13 -12.33
N ILE A 1032 7.24 2.03 -12.95
CA ILE A 1032 8.09 1.24 -13.86
C ILE A 1032 8.40 2.04 -15.12
N HIS A 1033 7.38 2.57 -15.79
CA HIS A 1033 7.53 3.33 -17.05
C HIS A 1033 8.32 4.62 -16.85
N ALA A 1034 8.26 5.21 -15.65
CA ALA A 1034 9.03 6.38 -15.26
C ALA A 1034 10.46 6.07 -14.76
N GLY A 1035 10.81 4.79 -14.60
CA GLY A 1035 12.19 4.35 -14.42
C GLY A 1035 12.58 4.04 -12.97
N MET A 1036 11.63 3.75 -12.08
CA MET A 1036 11.87 3.26 -10.71
C MET A 1036 12.33 1.80 -10.73
N GLU A 1037 13.45 1.56 -11.40
CA GLU A 1037 14.02 0.26 -11.69
C GLU A 1037 15.54 0.28 -11.47
N ALA A 1038 16.05 -0.80 -10.90
CA ALA A 1038 17.45 -1.04 -10.64
C ALA A 1038 17.79 -2.52 -10.87
N THR A 1039 19.08 -2.86 -10.79
CA THR A 1039 19.50 -4.26 -10.76
C THR A 1039 20.36 -4.54 -9.54
N TYR A 1040 20.27 -5.75 -9.00
CA TYR A 1040 21.21 -6.25 -8.02
C TYR A 1040 21.92 -7.49 -8.57
N THR A 1041 23.19 -7.67 -8.20
CA THR A 1041 24.03 -8.74 -8.74
C THR A 1041 24.45 -9.71 -7.65
N VAL A 1042 24.11 -10.97 -7.84
CA VAL A 1042 24.54 -12.09 -7.01
C VAL A 1042 25.70 -12.80 -7.70
N LEU A 1043 26.88 -12.71 -7.10
CA LEU A 1043 28.09 -13.39 -7.58
C LEU A 1043 28.18 -14.82 -7.02
N PRO A 1044 28.86 -15.74 -7.73
CA PRO A 1044 29.17 -17.07 -7.19
C PRO A 1044 29.93 -16.98 -5.85
N LYS A 1045 29.80 -18.02 -5.02
CA LYS A 1045 30.44 -18.08 -3.70
C LYS A 1045 31.95 -17.82 -3.77
N LYS A 1046 32.47 -16.94 -2.89
CA LYS A 1046 33.90 -16.58 -2.83
C LYS A 1046 34.79 -17.84 -2.74
N GLY A 1047 35.65 -18.05 -3.74
CA GLY A 1047 36.61 -19.16 -3.79
C GLY A 1047 36.18 -20.39 -4.59
N GLN A 1048 34.95 -20.43 -5.14
CA GLN A 1048 34.59 -21.38 -6.19
C GLN A 1048 34.76 -20.72 -7.56
N ASN A 1049 35.87 -20.99 -8.24
CA ASN A 1049 35.95 -20.79 -9.69
C ASN A 1049 35.08 -21.87 -10.33
N TYR A 1050 33.83 -21.56 -10.65
CA TYR A 1050 33.16 -22.30 -11.71
C TYR A 1050 33.87 -21.92 -13.00
N SER A 1051 34.69 -22.83 -13.52
CA SER A 1051 34.99 -22.82 -14.94
C SER A 1051 33.64 -22.83 -15.65
N ILE A 1052 33.29 -21.73 -16.31
CA ILE A 1052 32.19 -21.72 -17.27
C ILE A 1052 32.40 -22.94 -18.15
N SER A 1053 31.52 -23.92 -18.01
CA SER A 1053 31.56 -25.17 -18.75
C SER A 1053 31.28 -24.83 -20.21
N SER A 1054 32.33 -24.56 -20.97
CA SER A 1054 32.32 -24.62 -22.42
C SER A 1054 32.18 -26.10 -22.83
N SER A 1055 30.98 -26.65 -22.71
CA SER A 1055 30.59 -27.85 -23.45
C SER A 1055 30.28 -27.49 -24.90
N VAL A 1056 31.24 -26.84 -25.56
CA VAL A 1056 31.36 -26.80 -27.02
C VAL A 1056 32.77 -27.26 -27.33
N LYS A 1057 32.94 -28.58 -27.45
CA LYS A 1057 34.08 -29.14 -28.18
C LYS A 1057 33.94 -28.69 -29.63
N ALA A 1058 34.57 -27.57 -29.97
CA ALA A 1058 34.87 -27.23 -31.34
C ALA A 1058 35.72 -28.36 -31.94
N ARG A 1059 35.10 -29.19 -32.78
CA ARG A 1059 35.82 -30.07 -33.71
C ARG A 1059 36.47 -29.18 -34.75
N GLN A 1060 37.68 -28.74 -34.46
CA GLN A 1060 38.54 -28.07 -35.42
C GLN A 1060 39.03 -29.11 -36.44
N VAL A 1061 38.40 -29.12 -37.62
CA VAL A 1061 38.90 -29.85 -38.79
C VAL A 1061 40.12 -29.10 -39.30
N LEU A 1062 41.30 -29.64 -38.98
CA LEU A 1062 42.57 -29.27 -39.62
C LEU A 1062 42.48 -29.62 -41.11
N LYS A 1063 42.35 -28.61 -41.97
CA LYS A 1063 42.78 -28.70 -43.37
C LYS A 1063 44.20 -28.15 -43.45
N ASN A 1064 45.15 -29.08 -43.60
CA ASN A 1064 46.45 -28.80 -44.18
C ASN A 1064 46.26 -28.39 -45.64
N ASP A 1065 46.85 -27.28 -46.06
CA ASP A 1065 47.35 -27.10 -47.42
C ASP A 1065 48.44 -26.02 -47.41
N GLU A 1066 49.68 -26.47 -47.20
CA GLU A 1066 50.88 -25.80 -47.69
C GLU A 1066 51.39 -26.57 -48.92
N SER A 1067 51.32 -25.96 -50.10
CA SER A 1067 52.32 -26.06 -51.17
C SER A 1067 51.93 -25.08 -52.30
N SER A 1068 52.62 -23.94 -52.39
CA SER A 1068 53.71 -23.69 -53.35
C SER A 1068 53.25 -23.21 -54.74
N LEU A 1069 53.63 -21.98 -55.11
CA LEU A 1069 54.40 -21.61 -56.30
C LEU A 1069 53.99 -20.22 -56.84
N THR A 1070 54.94 -19.29 -56.73
CA THR A 1070 55.38 -18.35 -57.78
C THR A 1070 54.49 -18.23 -59.03
N GLN A 1071 53.84 -17.09 -59.25
CA GLN A 1071 54.30 -15.98 -60.10
C GLN A 1071 53.34 -14.79 -59.99
#